data_AF-A0AA49JF84-F1
#
_entry.id   AF-A0AA49JF84-F1
#
_cell.length_a   1.000
_cell.length_b   1.000
_cell.length_c   1.000
_cell.angle_alpha   90.00
_cell.angle_beta   90.00
_cell.angle_gamma   90.00
#
_symmetry.space_group_name_H-M   'P 1'
#
loop_
_entity.id
_entity.type
_entity.pdbx_description
1 polymer ?
#
loop_
_entity_poly.entity_id
_entity_poly.type
_entity_poly.pdbx_seq_one_letter_code
_entity_poly.pdbx_strand_id
1 'polypeptide(L)'
;MLNLFRRSPLLPVLIVLSVVLAGIAGYHYLTGWPPLLMMLVGMVLGLVAHLLFYLLFLLLGKGANQLSLAFNAAILSTVATFWLIKSNAFRWPDQVFYAAALLSIVCAILLYYCVKKLTARQYVWWAWAGVVLVVGVVATGLYWLQQEGSDPYAEKLPPPFAEATVSTLSEQGLNNPASSGSYTVQAFTYGSGTDEKREEYADGVTYQTPTVDASRLLPEWKGKAKKWRERFWGFGVKEFPLNGRAYMPEGEGAFPLVLVVHGNHSMIDYSDDGYGYLGELLASRGFITVSVDENFINSHWSGDFRGREMPVRGWLLLKHLEQWQTWNISADHPLAGKVDMENIMLMGHSRGGEAVSIAAAFDKLPYYPDDAQETFNFNFNIKGVVAIAPTDYRYHRQITLKDVNFLSLQGSYDADESSFWGMRAYRRLSFADSNDGFKAGVYFHQANHGQFNSTWGRADFGGPMSWLLNTQPMMSGEEQREAAKVFISAFAEATLHNNREYLPLFKNSTRGRNWLPAQYYLTHFRDANTETLVNFEEDIDLATAGKNFTVQTQNLKIWREETLRSRDDGSQENNALVLGWDYGDSLKLDSLASYNIVLSDTFSLPVDTTGSMLITLAAGDFKELIQGGDQSEEKEEDEKPREEPALDASIVLTDKSGNAARLTISEVKQIAPRLKTRFTKLASLDKEMIGAEWEVQPETFHLPLTNFQVNNPDFDINQLRKITLLLDQTPYGVLLIDDIGFDVMH
;
A
#
# COMPACT_ATOMS: atom_id res chain seq x y z
N MET A 1 41.78 -33.77 10.95
CA MET A 1 40.67 -33.08 11.66
C MET A 1 40.70 -33.27 13.18
N LEU A 2 40.83 -34.48 13.74
CA LEU A 2 40.80 -34.72 15.20
C LEU A 2 41.83 -33.90 16.03
N ASN A 3 43.01 -33.61 15.49
CA ASN A 3 44.01 -32.75 16.15
C ASN A 3 43.67 -31.24 16.13
N LEU A 4 42.79 -30.78 15.23
CA LEU A 4 42.34 -29.38 15.21
C LEU A 4 41.35 -29.10 16.35
N PHE A 5 40.41 -30.02 16.58
CA PHE A 5 39.41 -29.90 17.65
C PHE A 5 40.01 -29.97 19.06
N ARG A 6 41.11 -30.70 19.25
CA ARG A 6 41.83 -30.74 20.53
C ARG A 6 42.52 -29.42 20.91
N ARG A 7 42.83 -28.56 19.92
CA ARG A 7 43.55 -27.28 20.15
C ARG A 7 42.63 -26.09 20.42
N SER A 8 41.36 -26.16 20.03
CA SER A 8 40.35 -25.13 20.33
C SER A 8 39.05 -25.80 20.72
N PRO A 9 38.79 -26.01 22.02
CA PRO A 9 37.65 -26.80 22.45
C PRO A 9 36.32 -26.03 22.36
N LEU A 10 36.36 -24.72 22.05
CA LEU A 10 35.19 -23.89 21.72
C LEU A 10 34.75 -24.02 20.26
N LEU A 11 35.64 -24.44 19.37
CA LEU A 11 35.39 -24.53 17.93
C LEU A 11 34.12 -25.35 17.60
N PRO A 12 33.86 -26.54 18.19
CA PRO A 12 32.64 -27.30 17.88
C PRO A 12 31.35 -26.53 18.19
N VAL A 13 31.30 -25.80 19.30
CA VAL A 13 30.09 -25.08 19.73
C VAL A 13 29.82 -23.89 18.81
N LEU A 14 30.86 -23.16 18.42
CA LEU A 14 30.75 -22.04 17.49
C LEU A 14 30.41 -22.48 16.06
N ILE A 15 30.88 -23.66 15.64
CA ILE A 15 30.44 -24.30 14.40
C ILE A 15 28.94 -24.60 14.45
N VAL A 16 28.44 -25.22 15.53
CA VAL A 16 27.00 -25.52 15.67
C VAL A 16 26.17 -24.24 15.53
N LEU A 17 26.58 -23.16 16.19
CA LEU A 17 25.90 -21.87 16.09
C LEU A 17 25.87 -21.34 14.63
N SER A 18 26.99 -21.42 13.92
CA SER A 18 27.09 -21.01 12.51
C SER A 18 26.22 -21.86 11.58
N VAL A 19 26.20 -23.17 11.82
CA VAL A 19 25.41 -24.15 11.06
C VAL A 19 23.91 -23.93 11.26
N VAL A 20 23.46 -23.69 12.50
CA VAL A 20 22.04 -23.41 12.79
C VAL A 20 21.58 -22.14 12.09
N LEU A 21 22.34 -21.04 12.22
CA LEU A 21 21.97 -19.78 11.57
C LEU A 21 21.95 -19.89 10.04
N ALA A 22 22.92 -20.58 9.45
CA ALA A 22 22.95 -20.86 8.01
C ALA A 22 21.80 -21.78 7.58
N GLY A 23 21.38 -22.72 8.43
CA GLY A 23 20.22 -23.56 8.21
C GLY A 23 18.92 -22.76 8.17
N ILE A 24 18.72 -21.85 9.13
CA ILE A 24 17.56 -20.93 9.13
C ILE A 24 17.55 -20.07 7.86
N ALA A 25 18.71 -19.49 7.51
CA ALA A 25 18.86 -18.72 6.27
C ALA A 25 18.52 -19.57 5.03
N GLY A 26 18.99 -20.82 4.98
CA GLY A 26 18.68 -21.76 3.90
C GLY A 26 17.21 -22.13 3.83
N TYR A 27 16.55 -22.37 4.96
CA TYR A 27 15.12 -22.71 5.01
C TYR A 27 14.24 -21.66 4.34
N HIS A 28 14.56 -20.38 4.53
CA HIS A 28 13.84 -19.26 3.94
C HIS A 28 14.37 -18.83 2.57
N TYR A 29 15.36 -19.53 2.01
CA TYR A 29 15.94 -19.18 0.72
C TYR A 29 15.16 -19.86 -0.44
N LEU A 30 14.31 -19.09 -1.11
CA LEU A 30 13.32 -19.56 -2.09
C LEU A 30 13.93 -19.97 -3.45
N THR A 31 14.46 -21.19 -3.56
CA THR A 31 15.04 -21.75 -4.82
C THR A 31 14.09 -22.62 -5.63
N GLY A 32 12.94 -22.99 -5.06
CA GLY A 32 12.02 -24.01 -5.61
C GLY A 32 12.28 -25.43 -5.11
N TRP A 33 13.35 -25.65 -4.33
CA TRP A 33 13.57 -26.92 -3.63
C TRP A 33 12.83 -26.95 -2.28
N PRO A 34 12.49 -28.14 -1.75
CA PRO A 34 11.83 -28.26 -0.45
C PRO A 34 12.58 -27.48 0.66
N PRO A 35 11.89 -26.72 1.52
CA PRO A 35 12.53 -25.89 2.55
C PRO A 35 13.48 -26.66 3.47
N LEU A 36 13.13 -27.90 3.84
CA LEU A 36 13.99 -28.76 4.66
C LEU A 36 15.29 -29.17 3.94
N LEU A 37 15.24 -29.40 2.62
CA LEU A 37 16.43 -29.67 1.84
C LEU A 37 17.31 -28.42 1.77
N MET A 38 16.71 -27.25 1.55
CA MET A 38 17.43 -25.99 1.53
C MET A 38 18.04 -25.63 2.90
N MET A 39 17.38 -25.98 3.99
CA MET A 39 17.94 -25.90 5.34
C MET A 39 19.20 -26.76 5.48
N LEU A 40 19.18 -28.02 5.01
CA LEU A 40 20.35 -28.90 5.04
C LEU A 40 21.50 -28.34 4.17
N VAL A 41 21.20 -27.82 2.98
CA VAL A 41 22.18 -27.17 2.11
C VAL A 41 22.79 -25.95 2.83
N GLY A 42 21.97 -25.10 3.43
CA GLY A 42 22.42 -23.96 4.22
C GLY A 42 23.33 -24.37 5.38
N MET A 43 22.97 -25.42 6.12
CA MET A 43 23.79 -26.00 7.19
C MET A 43 25.17 -26.44 6.69
N VAL A 44 25.23 -27.14 5.56
CA VAL A 44 26.50 -27.60 4.95
C VAL A 44 27.35 -26.42 4.50
N LEU A 45 26.75 -25.44 3.81
CA LEU A 45 27.46 -24.24 3.37
C LEU A 45 28.01 -23.43 4.55
N GLY A 46 27.22 -23.29 5.62
CA GLY A 46 27.66 -22.65 6.87
C GLY A 46 28.84 -23.35 7.52
N LEU A 47 28.83 -24.68 7.57
CA LEU A 47 29.95 -25.49 8.07
C LEU A 47 31.22 -25.25 7.23
N VAL A 48 31.11 -25.32 5.91
CA VAL A 48 32.24 -25.14 4.98
C VAL A 48 32.82 -23.73 5.12
N ALA A 49 31.97 -22.70 5.09
CA ALA A 49 32.39 -21.31 5.24
C ALA A 49 33.15 -21.09 6.55
N HIS A 50 32.61 -21.60 7.67
CA HIS A 50 33.25 -21.46 8.98
C HIS A 50 34.63 -22.12 9.01
N LEU A 51 34.77 -23.34 8.48
CA LEU A 51 36.05 -24.05 8.44
C LEU A 51 37.08 -23.34 7.55
N LEU A 52 36.66 -22.79 6.40
CA LEU A 52 37.53 -22.03 5.52
C LEU A 52 38.04 -20.75 6.19
N PHE A 53 37.15 -19.97 6.83
CA PHE A 53 37.57 -18.78 7.58
C PHE A 53 38.48 -19.14 8.75
N TYR A 54 38.19 -20.24 9.47
CA TYR A 54 39.05 -20.69 10.56
C TYR A 54 40.46 -21.02 10.08
N LEU A 55 40.60 -21.72 8.95
CA LEU A 55 41.89 -22.02 8.34
C LEU A 55 42.61 -20.73 7.89
N LEU A 56 41.88 -19.79 7.28
CA LEU A 56 42.41 -18.49 6.86
C LEU A 56 42.99 -17.72 8.07
N PHE A 57 42.23 -17.60 9.16
CA PHE A 57 42.70 -16.88 10.35
C PHE A 57 43.85 -17.58 11.08
N LEU A 58 43.89 -18.92 11.07
CA LEU A 58 45.05 -19.66 11.55
C LEU A 58 46.32 -19.39 10.73
N LEU A 59 46.19 -19.18 9.41
CA LEU A 59 47.32 -18.84 8.55
C LEU A 59 47.80 -17.41 8.81
N LEU A 60 46.87 -16.45 8.91
CA LEU A 60 47.17 -15.03 9.12
C LEU A 60 47.75 -14.74 10.51
N GLY A 61 47.24 -15.40 11.56
CA GLY A 61 47.63 -15.09 12.93
C GLY A 61 48.96 -15.69 13.40
N LYS A 62 49.73 -16.36 12.52
CA LYS A 62 51.07 -16.90 12.83
C LYS A 62 52.10 -15.82 13.23
N GLY A 63 51.82 -14.53 12.97
CA GLY A 63 52.74 -13.43 13.24
C GLY A 63 52.44 -12.52 14.44
N ALA A 64 51.34 -12.70 15.19
CA ALA A 64 50.79 -11.59 15.99
C ALA A 64 50.31 -11.85 17.44
N ASN A 65 50.35 -13.05 18.02
CA ASN A 65 49.48 -13.34 19.19
C ASN A 65 50.15 -13.47 20.58
N GLN A 66 49.57 -12.75 21.56
CA GLN A 66 49.74 -12.92 23.02
C GLN A 66 48.69 -13.89 23.66
N LEU A 67 47.65 -14.31 22.90
CA LEU A 67 46.63 -15.32 23.28
C LEU A 67 46.74 -16.59 22.40
N SER A 68 45.98 -17.65 22.72
CA SER A 68 45.92 -18.85 21.87
C SER A 68 45.37 -18.51 20.47
N LEU A 69 46.21 -18.64 19.45
CA LEU A 69 45.86 -18.43 18.03
C LEU A 69 44.59 -19.21 17.61
N ALA A 70 44.41 -20.42 18.14
CA ALA A 70 43.27 -21.27 17.81
C ALA A 70 41.95 -20.81 18.48
N PHE A 71 42.04 -20.08 19.59
CA PHE A 71 40.88 -19.45 20.23
C PHE A 71 40.42 -18.24 19.42
N ASN A 72 41.34 -17.33 19.09
CA ASN A 72 41.04 -16.13 18.31
C ASN A 72 40.50 -16.50 16.92
N ALA A 73 41.10 -17.49 16.26
CA ALA A 73 40.64 -17.95 14.95
C ALA A 73 39.19 -18.48 14.97
N ALA A 74 38.77 -19.17 16.04
CA ALA A 74 37.41 -19.73 16.15
C ALA A 74 36.33 -18.63 16.33
N ILE A 75 36.65 -17.57 17.07
CA ILE A 75 35.73 -16.43 17.23
C ILE A 75 35.65 -15.65 15.92
N LEU A 76 36.81 -15.32 15.32
CA LEU A 76 36.87 -14.56 14.07
C LEU A 76 36.19 -15.31 12.91
N SER A 77 36.31 -16.63 12.83
CA SER A 77 35.58 -17.43 11.83
C SER A 77 34.08 -17.39 12.03
N THR A 78 33.60 -17.34 13.27
CA THR A 78 32.17 -17.20 13.56
C THR A 78 31.65 -15.86 13.07
N VAL A 79 32.34 -14.78 13.42
CA VAL A 79 31.96 -13.42 13.00
C VAL A 79 31.98 -13.28 11.48
N ALA A 80 33.02 -13.81 10.81
CA ALA A 80 33.11 -13.79 9.35
C ALA A 80 31.98 -14.62 8.68
N THR A 81 31.61 -15.75 9.27
CA THR A 81 30.50 -16.58 8.78
C THR A 81 29.16 -15.87 8.96
N PHE A 82 28.93 -15.23 10.10
CA PHE A 82 27.72 -14.45 10.34
C PHE A 82 27.59 -13.26 9.40
N TRP A 83 28.70 -12.54 9.13
CA TRP A 83 28.72 -11.49 8.13
C TRP A 83 28.37 -12.02 6.73
N LEU A 84 28.87 -13.20 6.36
CA LEU A 84 28.52 -13.84 5.09
C LEU A 84 27.02 -14.21 5.01
N ILE A 85 26.46 -14.76 6.10
CA ILE A 85 25.03 -15.11 6.17
C ILE A 85 24.16 -13.85 6.07
N LYS A 86 24.50 -12.80 6.81
CA LYS A 86 23.80 -11.50 6.77
C LYS A 86 23.78 -10.91 5.38
N SER A 87 24.93 -10.85 4.72
CA SER A 87 25.06 -10.22 3.39
C SER A 87 24.31 -10.96 2.28
N ASN A 88 23.97 -12.24 2.45
CA ASN A 88 23.35 -13.04 1.38
C ASN A 88 21.90 -13.48 1.68
N ALA A 89 21.51 -13.63 2.94
CA ALA A 89 20.23 -14.26 3.28
C ALA A 89 19.51 -13.63 4.49
N PHE A 90 20.25 -13.04 5.43
CA PHE A 90 19.68 -12.48 6.66
C PHE A 90 19.62 -10.95 6.59
N ARG A 91 18.53 -10.39 6.08
CA ARG A 91 18.37 -8.95 5.79
C ARG A 91 18.06 -8.06 7.00
N TRP A 92 18.28 -8.54 8.22
CA TRP A 92 17.99 -7.75 9.42
C TRP A 92 18.86 -6.48 9.50
N PRO A 93 18.34 -5.40 10.11
CA PRO A 93 19.11 -4.20 10.42
C PRO A 93 20.36 -4.53 11.24
N ASP A 94 21.45 -3.81 10.98
CA ASP A 94 22.76 -4.05 11.58
C ASP A 94 22.70 -4.07 13.11
N GLN A 95 22.00 -3.09 13.68
CA GLN A 95 21.81 -2.93 15.12
C GLN A 95 21.13 -4.12 15.79
N VAL A 96 20.22 -4.82 15.11
CA VAL A 96 19.55 -6.01 15.64
C VAL A 96 20.39 -7.26 15.40
N PHE A 97 20.85 -7.45 14.16
CA PHE A 97 21.57 -8.65 13.77
C PHE A 97 22.88 -8.80 14.54
N TYR A 98 23.72 -7.76 14.58
CA TYR A 98 25.02 -7.85 15.23
C TYR A 98 24.92 -7.93 16.75
N ALA A 99 23.92 -7.29 17.36
CA ALA A 99 23.63 -7.44 18.79
C ALA A 99 23.21 -8.88 19.13
N ALA A 100 22.27 -9.45 18.36
CA ALA A 100 21.84 -10.84 18.52
C ALA A 100 22.98 -11.83 18.25
N ALA A 101 23.79 -11.58 17.22
CA ALA A 101 24.98 -12.35 16.89
C ALA A 101 25.99 -12.37 18.05
N LEU A 102 26.36 -11.19 18.58
CA LEU A 102 27.27 -11.08 19.71
C LEU A 102 26.73 -11.81 20.95
N LEU A 103 25.46 -11.59 21.28
CA LEU A 103 24.79 -12.26 22.39
C LEU A 103 24.82 -13.78 22.23
N SER A 104 24.57 -14.29 21.01
CA SER A 104 24.59 -15.73 20.73
C SER A 104 25.99 -16.34 20.89
N ILE A 105 27.05 -15.62 20.49
CA ILE A 105 28.45 -16.03 20.69
C ILE A 105 28.80 -16.07 22.19
N VAL A 106 28.43 -15.03 22.94
CA VAL A 106 28.64 -14.97 24.39
C VAL A 106 27.91 -16.11 25.10
N CYS A 107 26.64 -16.35 24.74
CA CYS A 107 25.85 -17.46 25.28
C CYS A 107 26.48 -18.82 24.96
N ALA A 108 26.96 -19.02 23.73
CA ALA A 108 27.63 -20.26 23.32
C ALA A 108 28.92 -20.52 24.11
N ILE A 109 29.73 -19.48 24.34
CA ILE A 109 30.96 -19.57 25.13
C ILE A 109 30.63 -19.88 26.60
N LEU A 110 29.66 -19.17 27.19
CA LEU A 110 29.21 -19.38 28.57
C LEU A 110 28.66 -20.80 28.76
N LEU A 111 27.79 -21.25 27.86
CA LEU A 111 27.20 -22.59 27.88
C LEU A 111 28.27 -23.66 27.83
N TYR A 112 29.27 -23.52 26.94
CA TYR A 112 30.39 -24.44 26.86
C TYR A 112 31.15 -24.57 28.20
N TYR A 113 31.50 -23.45 28.84
CA TYR A 113 32.24 -23.49 30.10
C TYR A 113 31.40 -24.08 31.25
N CYS A 114 30.11 -23.77 31.30
CA CYS A 114 29.20 -24.33 32.30
C CYS A 114 29.04 -25.85 32.13
N VAL A 115 28.74 -26.32 30.91
CA VAL A 115 28.59 -27.75 30.59
C VAL A 115 29.90 -28.50 30.85
N LYS A 116 31.04 -27.92 30.50
CA LYS A 116 32.35 -28.52 30.80
C LYS A 116 32.57 -28.71 32.31
N LYS A 117 32.14 -27.76 33.14
CA LYS A 117 32.23 -27.88 34.61
C LYS A 117 31.29 -28.94 35.17
N LEU A 118 30.06 -28.99 34.68
CA LEU A 118 29.06 -29.98 35.10
C LEU A 118 29.46 -31.42 34.70
N THR A 119 29.94 -31.60 33.48
CA THR A 119 30.41 -32.92 32.98
C THR A 119 31.65 -33.43 33.70
N ALA A 120 32.48 -32.54 34.25
CA ALA A 120 33.58 -32.90 35.14
C ALA A 120 33.12 -33.35 36.55
N ARG A 121 31.79 -33.50 36.79
CA ARG A 121 31.17 -33.85 38.08
C ARG A 121 31.56 -32.92 39.23
N GLN A 122 31.99 -31.70 38.91
CA GLN A 122 32.20 -30.64 39.89
C GLN A 122 30.83 -29.99 40.12
N TYR A 123 30.16 -30.33 41.23
CA TYR A 123 28.90 -29.69 41.59
C TYR A 123 29.17 -28.24 41.96
N VAL A 124 28.94 -27.32 41.00
CA VAL A 124 29.11 -25.89 41.23
C VAL A 124 27.85 -25.15 40.77
N TRP A 125 27.19 -24.51 41.74
CA TRP A 125 25.88 -23.88 41.55
C TRP A 125 25.88 -22.82 40.43
N TRP A 126 26.97 -22.07 40.25
CA TRP A 126 27.06 -21.05 39.20
C TRP A 126 27.03 -21.64 37.79
N ALA A 127 27.48 -22.89 37.60
CA ALA A 127 27.45 -23.54 36.29
C ALA A 127 26.01 -23.90 35.91
N TRP A 128 25.20 -24.35 36.87
CA TRP A 128 23.77 -24.53 36.67
C TRP A 128 23.06 -23.20 36.43
N ALA A 129 23.36 -22.16 37.22
CA ALA A 129 22.81 -20.82 37.03
C ALA A 129 23.15 -20.27 35.62
N GLY A 130 24.37 -20.49 35.14
CA GLY A 130 24.79 -20.08 33.79
C GLY A 130 24.05 -20.83 32.68
N VAL A 131 23.83 -22.14 32.82
CA VAL A 131 23.00 -22.91 31.86
C VAL A 131 21.56 -22.38 31.84
N VAL A 132 20.95 -22.18 33.01
CA VAL A 132 19.59 -21.65 33.13
C VAL A 132 19.49 -20.25 32.53
N LEU A 133 20.48 -19.39 32.77
CA LEU A 133 20.55 -18.06 32.17
C LEU A 133 20.58 -18.13 30.63
N VAL A 134 21.45 -18.95 30.05
CA VAL A 134 21.54 -19.10 28.59
C VAL A 134 20.23 -19.61 28.00
N VAL A 135 19.64 -20.65 28.61
CA VAL A 135 18.34 -21.19 28.18
C VAL A 135 17.26 -20.12 28.29
N GLY A 136 17.21 -19.36 29.38
CA GLY A 136 16.26 -18.27 29.59
C GLY A 136 16.39 -17.15 28.55
N VAL A 137 17.62 -16.73 28.24
CA VAL A 137 17.89 -15.69 27.22
C VAL A 137 17.45 -16.17 25.83
N VAL A 138 17.82 -17.39 25.43
CA VAL A 138 17.43 -17.94 24.13
C VAL A 138 15.92 -18.12 24.04
N ALA A 139 15.28 -18.68 25.08
CA ALA A 139 13.84 -18.86 25.12
C ALA A 139 13.08 -17.52 25.04
N THR A 140 13.55 -16.50 25.77
CA THR A 140 12.95 -15.15 25.73
C THR A 140 13.10 -14.51 24.35
N GLY A 141 14.27 -14.64 23.72
CA GLY A 141 14.48 -14.13 22.36
C GLY A 141 13.60 -14.82 21.32
N LEU A 142 13.49 -16.15 21.37
CA LEU A 142 12.60 -16.91 20.48
C LEU A 142 11.12 -16.55 20.72
N TYR A 143 10.71 -16.43 21.99
CA TYR A 143 9.36 -16.00 22.35
C TYR A 143 9.06 -14.61 21.78
N TRP A 144 9.97 -13.64 21.95
CA TRP A 144 9.81 -12.29 21.41
C TRP A 144 9.71 -12.26 19.87
N LEU A 145 10.49 -13.08 19.17
CA LEU A 145 10.41 -13.22 17.71
C LEU A 145 9.06 -13.80 17.25
N GLN A 146 8.44 -14.66 18.05
CA GLN A 146 7.13 -15.26 17.74
C GLN A 146 5.94 -14.34 18.06
N GLN A 147 6.09 -13.36 18.95
CA GLN A 147 5.00 -12.43 19.27
C GLN A 147 4.63 -11.55 18.09
N GLU A 148 3.39 -11.05 18.04
CA GLU A 148 2.94 -10.16 16.97
C GLU A 148 3.35 -8.69 17.19
N GLY A 149 3.73 -8.33 18.42
CA GLY A 149 4.10 -6.98 18.83
C GLY A 149 3.01 -6.32 19.69
N SER A 150 2.76 -5.02 19.48
CA SER A 150 1.81 -4.22 20.26
C SER A 150 1.36 -2.97 19.51
N ASP A 151 0.14 -2.51 19.73
CA ASP A 151 -0.39 -1.25 19.22
C ASP A 151 -0.31 -0.13 20.27
N PRO A 152 0.67 0.80 20.17
CA PRO A 152 0.80 1.91 21.10
C PRO A 152 -0.22 3.04 20.87
N TYR A 153 -1.08 2.94 19.85
CA TYR A 153 -2.02 3.99 19.45
C TYR A 153 -3.49 3.60 19.60
N ALA A 154 -3.82 2.31 19.78
CA ALA A 154 -5.19 1.81 19.88
C ALA A 154 -6.09 2.59 20.87
N GLU A 155 -5.58 2.91 22.06
CA GLU A 155 -6.36 3.60 23.10
C GLU A 155 -6.57 5.10 22.84
N LYS A 156 -5.91 5.67 21.81
CA LYS A 156 -5.91 7.11 21.53
C LYS A 156 -6.87 7.53 20.43
N LEU A 157 -7.42 6.57 19.68
CA LEU A 157 -8.35 6.85 18.59
C LEU A 157 -9.79 6.74 19.10
N PRO A 158 -10.67 7.71 18.79
CA PRO A 158 -12.09 7.53 19.03
C PRO A 158 -12.63 6.34 18.21
N PRO A 159 -13.73 5.68 18.61
CA PRO A 159 -14.26 4.57 17.83
C PRO A 159 -14.70 5.04 16.43
N PRO A 160 -14.34 4.32 15.36
CA PRO A 160 -14.81 4.63 14.01
C PRO A 160 -16.34 4.69 13.95
N PHE A 161 -16.88 5.62 13.18
CA PHE A 161 -18.32 5.83 12.99
C PHE A 161 -19.15 6.20 14.24
N ALA A 162 -18.54 6.40 15.42
CA ALA A 162 -19.28 6.63 16.67
C ALA A 162 -20.28 7.79 16.61
N GLU A 163 -19.94 8.84 15.87
CA GLU A 163 -20.74 10.07 15.75
C GLU A 163 -21.44 10.20 14.38
N ALA A 164 -21.48 9.13 13.59
CA ALA A 164 -22.08 9.19 12.25
C ALA A 164 -23.61 9.32 12.33
N THR A 165 -24.14 10.48 11.91
CA THR A 165 -25.59 10.78 11.89
C THR A 165 -26.24 10.60 10.52
N VAL A 166 -25.45 10.48 9.45
CA VAL A 166 -25.94 10.35 8.08
C VAL A 166 -26.64 9.01 7.82
N SER A 167 -27.68 9.00 6.98
CA SER A 167 -28.34 7.76 6.59
C SER A 167 -27.41 6.86 5.76
N THR A 168 -27.43 5.58 6.07
CA THR A 168 -26.68 4.55 5.34
C THR A 168 -27.33 4.22 4.00
N LEU A 169 -26.54 3.72 3.08
CA LEU A 169 -27.05 3.22 1.80
C LEU A 169 -28.00 2.02 1.99
N SER A 170 -27.76 1.17 3.00
CA SER A 170 -28.68 0.08 3.34
C SER A 170 -30.06 0.58 3.81
N GLU A 171 -30.11 1.66 4.58
CA GLU A 171 -31.39 2.27 5.01
C GLU A 171 -32.13 2.90 3.83
N GLN A 172 -31.40 3.28 2.77
CA GLN A 172 -31.96 3.75 1.50
C GLN A 172 -32.39 2.60 0.58
N GLY A 173 -32.25 1.33 1.01
CA GLY A 173 -32.69 0.16 0.26
C GLY A 173 -31.65 -0.45 -0.68
N LEU A 174 -30.41 0.06 -0.69
CA LEU A 174 -29.34 -0.56 -1.47
C LEU A 174 -28.85 -1.84 -0.81
N ASN A 175 -28.56 -2.84 -1.64
CA ASN A 175 -27.94 -4.08 -1.20
C ASN A 175 -26.45 -3.89 -0.92
N ASN A 176 -25.89 -4.64 0.03
CA ASN A 176 -24.45 -4.66 0.25
C ASN A 176 -23.73 -5.17 -1.02
N PRO A 177 -22.85 -4.38 -1.65
CA PRO A 177 -22.16 -4.79 -2.87
C PRO A 177 -21.17 -5.94 -2.62
N ALA A 178 -20.74 -6.18 -1.37
CA ALA A 178 -19.90 -7.32 -0.99
C ALA A 178 -20.67 -8.64 -0.79
N SER A 179 -22.00 -8.61 -0.89
CA SER A 179 -22.83 -9.82 -0.89
C SER A 179 -22.89 -10.45 -2.29
N SER A 180 -22.93 -11.79 -2.32
CA SER A 180 -23.11 -12.55 -3.56
C SER A 180 -24.35 -12.10 -4.32
N GLY A 181 -24.24 -12.02 -5.65
CA GLY A 181 -25.36 -11.70 -6.53
C GLY A 181 -26.20 -12.93 -6.85
N SER A 182 -27.05 -12.80 -7.88
CA SER A 182 -28.03 -13.82 -8.27
C SER A 182 -27.51 -14.88 -9.23
N TYR A 183 -26.34 -14.69 -9.85
CA TYR A 183 -25.80 -15.61 -10.84
C TYR A 183 -25.07 -16.77 -10.17
N THR A 184 -25.24 -17.97 -10.74
CA THR A 184 -24.34 -19.10 -10.45
C THR A 184 -23.01 -18.85 -11.17
N VAL A 185 -21.90 -19.18 -10.51
CA VAL A 185 -20.55 -18.91 -11.02
C VAL A 185 -19.95 -20.19 -11.59
N GLN A 186 -19.48 -20.11 -12.84
CA GLN A 186 -18.63 -21.10 -13.47
C GLN A 186 -17.16 -20.63 -13.38
N ALA A 187 -16.30 -21.45 -12.78
CA ALA A 187 -14.86 -21.21 -12.72
C ALA A 187 -14.11 -22.15 -13.66
N PHE A 188 -13.13 -21.63 -14.41
CA PHE A 188 -12.26 -22.40 -15.29
C PHE A 188 -10.91 -21.72 -15.50
N THR A 189 -9.93 -22.45 -16.01
CA THR A 189 -8.64 -21.87 -16.44
C THR A 189 -8.51 -21.91 -17.96
N TYR A 190 -7.75 -20.96 -18.49
CA TYR A 190 -7.27 -20.96 -19.87
C TYR A 190 -5.76 -20.70 -19.87
N GLY A 191 -5.06 -21.13 -20.91
CA GLY A 191 -3.61 -20.99 -20.98
C GLY A 191 -2.97 -21.75 -22.14
N SER A 192 -1.64 -21.83 -22.16
CA SER A 192 -0.91 -22.50 -23.24
C SER A 192 -1.13 -24.02 -23.29
N GLY A 193 -1.53 -24.63 -22.17
CA GLY A 193 -1.69 -26.09 -22.05
C GLY A 193 -0.36 -26.84 -21.96
N THR A 194 0.74 -26.12 -21.65
CA THR A 194 2.10 -26.67 -21.68
C THR A 194 2.93 -26.32 -20.44
N ASP A 195 2.32 -25.76 -19.40
CA ASP A 195 3.04 -25.35 -18.19
C ASP A 195 3.67 -26.56 -17.45
N GLU A 196 4.98 -26.52 -17.20
CA GLU A 196 5.69 -27.63 -16.55
C GLU A 196 5.55 -27.69 -15.02
N LYS A 197 4.95 -26.66 -14.40
CA LYS A 197 4.87 -26.50 -12.95
C LYS A 197 3.45 -26.51 -12.43
N ARG A 198 2.50 -26.15 -13.28
CA ARG A 198 1.13 -25.83 -12.89
C ARG A 198 0.15 -26.67 -13.70
N GLU A 199 -0.44 -27.66 -13.05
CA GLU A 199 -1.40 -28.58 -13.66
C GLU A 199 -2.60 -27.83 -14.27
N GLU A 200 -3.04 -26.75 -13.61
CA GLU A 200 -4.16 -25.92 -14.06
C GLU A 200 -3.92 -25.18 -15.39
N TYR A 201 -2.65 -24.99 -15.78
CA TYR A 201 -2.25 -24.38 -17.07
C TYR A 201 -1.58 -25.37 -18.02
N ALA A 202 -1.55 -26.65 -17.63
CA ALA A 202 -1.17 -27.78 -18.46
C ALA A 202 -2.44 -28.50 -18.94
N ASP A 203 -2.70 -29.71 -18.42
CA ASP A 203 -3.87 -30.51 -18.79
C ASP A 203 -5.19 -29.94 -18.25
N GLY A 204 -5.14 -29.01 -17.28
CA GLY A 204 -6.31 -28.39 -16.66
C GLY A 204 -6.96 -27.26 -17.45
N VAL A 205 -6.36 -26.80 -18.55
CA VAL A 205 -6.92 -25.68 -19.33
C VAL A 205 -8.22 -26.10 -20.04
N THR A 206 -9.27 -25.29 -19.87
CA THR A 206 -10.53 -25.45 -20.60
C THR A 206 -10.41 -24.93 -22.03
N TYR A 207 -9.72 -23.79 -22.19
CA TYR A 207 -9.44 -23.19 -23.49
C TYR A 207 -7.95 -22.96 -23.67
N GLN A 208 -7.39 -23.46 -24.77
CA GLN A 208 -5.99 -23.22 -25.12
C GLN A 208 -5.82 -21.84 -25.74
N THR A 209 -4.73 -21.15 -25.38
CA THR A 209 -4.34 -19.85 -25.92
C THR A 209 -3.00 -19.92 -26.66
N PRO A 210 -2.76 -19.03 -27.64
CA PRO A 210 -1.42 -18.82 -28.17
C PRO A 210 -0.49 -18.22 -27.11
N THR A 211 0.82 -18.25 -27.39
CA THR A 211 1.84 -17.50 -26.66
C THR A 211 2.17 -16.19 -27.39
N VAL A 212 2.75 -15.24 -26.67
CA VAL A 212 3.11 -13.91 -27.21
C VAL A 212 4.62 -13.62 -27.06
N ASP A 213 5.19 -12.87 -28.01
CA ASP A 213 6.60 -12.47 -28.00
C ASP A 213 6.76 -11.07 -27.38
N ALA A 214 7.25 -11.03 -26.14
CA ALA A 214 7.49 -9.80 -25.39
C ALA A 214 8.95 -9.31 -25.50
N SER A 215 9.77 -9.86 -26.40
CA SER A 215 11.22 -9.61 -26.44
C SER A 215 11.61 -8.16 -26.67
N ARG A 216 10.75 -7.37 -27.34
CA ARG A 216 10.91 -5.92 -27.53
C ARG A 216 10.61 -5.13 -26.27
N LEU A 217 9.65 -5.58 -25.47
CA LEU A 217 9.25 -4.90 -24.24
C LEU A 217 10.18 -5.24 -23.06
N LEU A 218 10.80 -6.44 -23.06
CA LEU A 218 11.71 -6.89 -22.00
C LEU A 218 13.11 -7.29 -22.50
N PRO A 219 13.91 -6.36 -23.06
CA PRO A 219 15.27 -6.65 -23.51
C PRO A 219 16.24 -7.05 -22.39
N GLU A 220 15.83 -6.88 -21.12
CA GLU A 220 16.54 -7.34 -19.93
C GLU A 220 16.43 -8.84 -19.67
N TRP A 221 15.56 -9.55 -20.38
CA TRP A 221 15.47 -11.00 -20.34
C TRP A 221 16.70 -11.64 -21.02
N LYS A 222 17.86 -11.54 -20.37
CA LYS A 222 19.16 -12.00 -20.87
C LYS A 222 20.06 -12.57 -19.77
N GLY A 223 21.17 -13.17 -20.18
CA GLY A 223 22.21 -13.65 -19.27
C GLY A 223 21.74 -14.76 -18.31
N LYS A 224 22.19 -14.69 -17.04
CA LYS A 224 21.90 -15.71 -16.02
C LYS A 224 20.44 -15.72 -15.61
N ALA A 225 19.80 -14.56 -15.46
CA ALA A 225 18.39 -14.45 -15.08
C ALA A 225 17.50 -15.16 -16.09
N LYS A 226 17.70 -14.89 -17.40
CA LYS A 226 17.08 -15.66 -18.49
C LYS A 226 17.27 -17.16 -18.33
N LYS A 227 18.53 -17.62 -18.25
CA LYS A 227 18.84 -19.06 -18.22
C LYS A 227 18.14 -19.80 -17.08
N TRP A 228 18.10 -19.21 -15.89
CA TRP A 228 17.45 -19.82 -14.73
C TRP A 228 15.92 -19.79 -14.83
N ARG A 229 15.35 -18.67 -15.29
CA ARG A 229 13.90 -18.52 -15.47
C ARG A 229 13.37 -19.47 -16.54
N GLU A 230 14.01 -19.53 -17.70
CA GLU A 230 13.58 -20.44 -18.79
C GLU A 230 13.74 -21.90 -18.41
N ARG A 231 14.78 -22.24 -17.62
CA ARG A 231 14.92 -23.60 -17.08
C ARG A 231 13.82 -23.92 -16.06
N PHE A 232 13.38 -22.93 -15.29
CA PHE A 232 12.30 -23.14 -14.33
C PHE A 232 10.97 -23.26 -15.07
N TRP A 233 10.61 -22.31 -15.93
CA TRP A 233 9.29 -22.23 -16.56
C TRP A 233 9.10 -23.15 -17.77
N GLY A 234 10.17 -23.52 -18.47
CA GLY A 234 10.07 -24.25 -19.74
C GLY A 234 9.87 -23.36 -20.98
N PHE A 235 9.56 -22.08 -20.78
CA PHE A 235 9.39 -21.08 -21.84
C PHE A 235 10.20 -19.80 -21.56
N GLY A 236 10.33 -18.93 -22.56
CA GLY A 236 11.04 -17.66 -22.47
C GLY A 236 10.25 -16.47 -22.98
N VAL A 237 10.88 -15.29 -22.98
CA VAL A 237 10.25 -14.00 -23.35
C VAL A 237 9.59 -13.96 -24.73
N LYS A 238 9.93 -14.90 -25.62
CA LYS A 238 9.33 -15.01 -26.95
C LYS A 238 8.01 -15.79 -26.98
N GLU A 239 7.74 -16.52 -25.90
CA GLU A 239 6.67 -17.51 -25.80
C GLU A 239 5.97 -17.33 -24.45
N PHE A 240 5.74 -16.08 -24.01
CA PHE A 240 5.00 -15.85 -22.78
C PHE A 240 3.56 -16.35 -22.93
N PRO A 241 3.07 -17.17 -22.01
CA PRO A 241 1.73 -17.73 -22.11
C PRO A 241 0.68 -16.71 -21.68
N LEU A 242 -0.52 -16.83 -22.24
CA LEU A 242 -1.69 -16.08 -21.79
C LEU A 242 -2.43 -16.90 -20.70
N ASN A 243 -1.77 -16.99 -19.55
CA ASN A 243 -2.24 -17.51 -18.25
C ASN A 243 -3.49 -16.84 -17.64
N GLY A 244 -4.61 -17.53 -17.41
CA GLY A 244 -5.69 -16.93 -16.59
C GLY A 244 -6.68 -17.88 -15.92
N ARG A 245 -7.14 -17.48 -14.73
CA ARG A 245 -8.27 -18.08 -13.99
C ARG A 245 -9.51 -17.23 -14.18
N ALA A 246 -10.54 -17.78 -14.83
CA ALA A 246 -11.77 -17.09 -15.13
C ALA A 246 -12.90 -17.53 -14.18
N TYR A 247 -13.67 -16.55 -13.73
CA TYR A 247 -14.91 -16.68 -12.98
C TYR A 247 -15.99 -15.99 -13.79
N MET A 248 -16.98 -16.75 -14.24
CA MET A 248 -17.97 -16.29 -15.21
C MET A 248 -19.39 -16.55 -14.72
N PRO A 249 -20.34 -15.61 -14.88
CA PRO A 249 -21.75 -15.88 -14.61
C PRO A 249 -22.30 -16.92 -15.59
N GLU A 250 -23.03 -17.92 -15.11
CA GLU A 250 -23.83 -18.79 -15.98
C GLU A 250 -24.98 -18.00 -16.61
N GLY A 251 -25.12 -18.06 -17.94
CA GLY A 251 -26.21 -17.40 -18.66
C GLY A 251 -25.89 -17.07 -20.11
N GLU A 252 -26.80 -16.33 -20.75
CA GLU A 252 -26.63 -15.93 -22.16
C GLU A 252 -25.65 -14.78 -22.37
N GLY A 253 -25.39 -13.97 -21.34
CA GLY A 253 -24.61 -12.74 -21.49
C GLY A 253 -25.32 -11.71 -22.39
N ALA A 254 -24.61 -10.73 -22.95
CA ALA A 254 -23.19 -10.45 -22.75
C ALA A 254 -22.93 -9.87 -21.34
N PHE A 255 -21.79 -10.20 -20.74
CA PHE A 255 -21.39 -9.71 -19.42
C PHE A 255 -20.13 -8.83 -19.51
N PRO A 256 -20.03 -7.73 -18.74
CA PRO A 256 -18.81 -6.92 -18.70
C PRO A 256 -17.57 -7.73 -18.27
N LEU A 257 -16.38 -7.32 -18.73
CA LEU A 257 -15.13 -8.03 -18.48
C LEU A 257 -14.22 -7.28 -17.51
N VAL A 258 -13.74 -7.99 -16.49
CA VAL A 258 -12.80 -7.50 -15.48
C VAL A 258 -11.54 -8.36 -15.52
N LEU A 259 -10.38 -7.74 -15.79
CA LEU A 259 -9.09 -8.42 -15.63
C LEU A 259 -8.42 -7.96 -14.33
N VAL A 260 -7.87 -8.89 -13.56
CA VAL A 260 -7.13 -8.65 -12.32
C VAL A 260 -5.70 -9.16 -12.50
N VAL A 261 -4.70 -8.33 -12.20
CA VAL A 261 -3.29 -8.74 -12.25
C VAL A 261 -2.59 -8.56 -10.90
N HIS A 262 -1.82 -9.57 -10.50
CA HIS A 262 -1.08 -9.53 -9.25
C HIS A 262 0.19 -8.66 -9.32
N GLY A 263 0.72 -8.32 -8.15
CA GLY A 263 1.98 -7.61 -8.00
C GLY A 263 3.23 -8.47 -8.11
N ASN A 264 4.38 -7.86 -7.86
CA ASN A 264 5.63 -8.58 -7.76
C ASN A 264 5.68 -9.36 -6.44
N HIS A 265 5.76 -10.68 -6.54
CA HIS A 265 6.03 -11.56 -5.43
C HIS A 265 7.21 -12.48 -5.78
N SER A 266 7.38 -13.63 -5.10
CA SER A 266 8.27 -14.68 -5.58
C SER A 266 7.66 -15.38 -6.80
N MET A 267 8.42 -15.54 -7.89
CA MET A 267 7.92 -16.26 -9.09
C MET A 267 7.55 -17.74 -8.86
N ILE A 268 7.89 -18.30 -7.70
CA ILE A 268 7.61 -19.70 -7.33
C ILE A 268 6.52 -19.82 -6.25
N ASP A 269 5.93 -18.69 -5.86
CA ASP A 269 4.81 -18.59 -4.93
C ASP A 269 3.68 -17.87 -5.68
N TYR A 270 2.77 -18.65 -6.28
CA TYR A 270 1.90 -18.16 -7.33
C TYR A 270 0.81 -17.24 -6.79
N SER A 271 0.75 -16.02 -7.34
CA SER A 271 -0.11 -14.96 -6.81
C SER A 271 -1.50 -14.88 -7.44
N ASP A 272 -1.70 -15.47 -8.63
CA ASP A 272 -2.93 -15.33 -9.42
C ASP A 272 -4.16 -15.97 -8.76
N ASP A 273 -3.99 -17.03 -7.96
CA ASP A 273 -5.12 -17.67 -7.28
C ASP A 273 -5.73 -16.79 -6.17
N GLY A 274 -4.94 -15.85 -5.64
CA GLY A 274 -5.29 -15.07 -4.45
C GLY A 274 -6.46 -14.10 -4.59
N TYR A 275 -6.95 -13.84 -5.81
CA TYR A 275 -8.11 -12.99 -6.10
C TYR A 275 -9.39 -13.76 -6.39
N GLY A 276 -9.41 -15.08 -6.20
CA GLY A 276 -10.61 -15.89 -6.44
C GLY A 276 -11.84 -15.40 -5.68
N TYR A 277 -11.68 -14.88 -4.46
CA TYR A 277 -12.78 -14.29 -3.68
C TYR A 277 -13.44 -13.07 -4.35
N LEU A 278 -12.67 -12.24 -5.08
CA LEU A 278 -13.21 -11.15 -5.89
C LEU A 278 -13.79 -11.68 -7.18
N GLY A 279 -13.13 -12.67 -7.80
CA GLY A 279 -13.61 -13.34 -9.00
C GLY A 279 -15.00 -13.93 -8.82
N GLU A 280 -15.20 -14.71 -7.77
CA GLU A 280 -16.49 -15.31 -7.42
C GLU A 280 -17.55 -14.26 -7.06
N LEU A 281 -17.18 -13.24 -6.28
CA LEU A 281 -18.12 -12.15 -5.94
C LEU A 281 -18.61 -11.45 -7.21
N LEU A 282 -17.69 -10.93 -8.01
CA LEU A 282 -18.04 -10.14 -9.20
C LEU A 282 -18.78 -11.02 -10.23
N ALA A 283 -18.37 -12.27 -10.43
CA ALA A 283 -19.09 -13.21 -11.28
C ALA A 283 -20.52 -13.48 -10.80
N SER A 284 -20.74 -13.67 -9.49
CA SER A 284 -22.10 -13.85 -8.96
C SER A 284 -22.98 -12.63 -9.20
N ARG A 285 -22.38 -11.46 -9.42
CA ARG A 285 -23.05 -10.18 -9.67
C ARG A 285 -23.16 -9.81 -11.16
N GLY A 286 -22.73 -10.69 -12.07
CA GLY A 286 -22.88 -10.49 -13.52
C GLY A 286 -21.65 -9.93 -14.23
N PHE A 287 -20.45 -10.02 -13.64
CA PHE A 287 -19.20 -9.64 -14.28
C PHE A 287 -18.33 -10.85 -14.62
N ILE A 288 -17.81 -10.97 -15.84
CA ILE A 288 -16.73 -11.95 -16.10
C ILE A 288 -15.47 -11.40 -15.43
N THR A 289 -14.89 -12.15 -14.51
CA THR A 289 -13.68 -11.73 -13.80
C THR A 289 -12.55 -12.72 -14.02
N VAL A 290 -11.38 -12.23 -14.37
CA VAL A 290 -10.24 -13.04 -14.74
C VAL A 290 -9.02 -12.62 -13.93
N SER A 291 -8.45 -13.55 -13.17
CA SER A 291 -7.15 -13.34 -12.53
C SER A 291 -6.04 -13.82 -13.47
N VAL A 292 -5.22 -12.88 -13.93
CA VAL A 292 -4.16 -13.08 -14.92
C VAL A 292 -2.87 -13.53 -14.21
N ASP A 293 -2.20 -14.51 -14.82
CA ASP A 293 -0.90 -15.01 -14.37
C ASP A 293 0.27 -14.25 -15.02
N GLU A 294 1.04 -13.56 -14.19
CA GLU A 294 2.30 -12.92 -14.57
C GLU A 294 3.47 -13.37 -13.68
N ASN A 295 3.36 -14.54 -13.04
CA ASN A 295 4.39 -15.00 -12.10
C ASN A 295 5.75 -15.16 -12.76
N PHE A 296 5.82 -15.39 -14.07
CA PHE A 296 7.07 -15.56 -14.80
C PHE A 296 7.95 -14.30 -14.88
N ILE A 297 7.38 -13.12 -14.68
CA ILE A 297 8.09 -11.83 -14.60
C ILE A 297 8.26 -11.30 -13.16
N ASN A 298 7.84 -12.06 -12.14
CA ASN A 298 8.06 -11.75 -10.73
C ASN A 298 9.51 -11.97 -10.29
N SER A 299 9.89 -11.43 -9.13
CA SER A 299 11.22 -11.55 -8.54
C SER A 299 11.61 -12.99 -8.21
N HIS A 300 12.91 -13.28 -8.26
CA HIS A 300 13.49 -14.57 -7.84
C HIS A 300 14.88 -14.38 -7.26
N TRP A 301 15.45 -15.40 -6.61
CA TRP A 301 16.85 -15.35 -6.16
C TRP A 301 17.84 -15.11 -7.31
N SER A 302 17.44 -15.46 -8.54
CA SER A 302 18.23 -15.21 -9.76
C SER A 302 18.15 -13.76 -10.27
N GLY A 303 17.30 -12.91 -9.69
CA GLY A 303 17.18 -11.48 -9.99
C GLY A 303 15.75 -10.96 -10.10
N ASP A 304 15.62 -9.63 -10.05
CA ASP A 304 14.42 -8.83 -10.30
C ASP A 304 14.69 -7.90 -11.51
N PHE A 305 13.65 -7.51 -12.25
CA PHE A 305 13.73 -6.61 -13.39
C PHE A 305 13.74 -5.13 -12.98
N ARG A 306 13.40 -4.83 -11.72
CA ARG A 306 13.48 -3.52 -11.06
C ARG A 306 12.67 -2.43 -11.79
N GLY A 307 11.47 -2.76 -12.25
CA GLY A 307 10.55 -1.85 -12.92
C GLY A 307 10.62 -1.88 -14.46
N ARG A 308 11.61 -2.56 -15.04
CA ARG A 308 11.71 -2.69 -16.51
C ARG A 308 10.72 -3.68 -17.10
N GLU A 309 10.11 -4.50 -16.27
CA GLU A 309 8.99 -5.38 -16.62
C GLU A 309 7.65 -4.65 -16.71
N MET A 310 7.54 -3.42 -16.18
CA MET A 310 6.26 -2.71 -16.07
C MET A 310 5.50 -2.56 -17.39
N PRO A 311 6.15 -2.19 -18.52
CA PRO A 311 5.46 -2.14 -19.81
C PRO A 311 4.91 -3.48 -20.27
N VAL A 312 5.63 -4.57 -19.97
CA VAL A 312 5.23 -5.93 -20.33
C VAL A 312 3.98 -6.33 -19.58
N ARG A 313 3.90 -6.00 -18.28
CA ARG A 313 2.70 -6.26 -17.45
C ARG A 313 1.46 -5.60 -18.03
N GLY A 314 1.56 -4.30 -18.34
CA GLY A 314 0.46 -3.57 -18.96
C GLY A 314 0.08 -4.12 -20.33
N TRP A 315 1.07 -4.51 -21.14
CA TRP A 315 0.84 -5.08 -22.47
C TRP A 315 0.21 -6.48 -22.44
N LEU A 316 0.59 -7.34 -21.48
CA LEU A 316 0.01 -8.67 -21.32
C LEU A 316 -1.50 -8.60 -21.03
N LEU A 317 -1.95 -7.66 -20.20
CA LEU A 317 -3.37 -7.40 -19.99
C LEU A 317 -4.12 -7.11 -21.30
N LEU A 318 -3.56 -6.27 -22.17
CA LEU A 318 -4.15 -5.96 -23.47
C LEU A 318 -4.15 -7.18 -24.41
N LYS A 319 -3.13 -8.05 -24.32
CA LYS A 319 -3.10 -9.33 -25.03
C LYS A 319 -4.15 -10.33 -24.54
N HIS A 320 -4.47 -10.31 -23.25
CA HIS A 320 -5.61 -11.04 -22.71
C HIS A 320 -6.93 -10.50 -23.27
N LEU A 321 -7.14 -9.18 -23.32
CA LEU A 321 -8.34 -8.59 -23.94
C LEU A 321 -8.48 -8.99 -25.42
N GLU A 322 -7.38 -8.98 -26.19
CA GLU A 322 -7.35 -9.44 -27.60
C GLU A 322 -7.77 -10.91 -27.73
N GLN A 323 -7.31 -11.77 -26.81
CA GLN A 323 -7.70 -13.18 -26.79
C GLN A 323 -9.19 -13.38 -26.43
N TRP A 324 -9.70 -12.65 -25.42
CA TRP A 324 -11.11 -12.69 -25.06
C TRP A 324 -12.02 -12.15 -26.18
N GLN A 325 -11.60 -11.10 -26.87
CA GLN A 325 -12.29 -10.60 -28.06
C GLN A 325 -12.35 -11.66 -29.16
N THR A 326 -11.22 -12.34 -29.42
CA THR A 326 -11.12 -13.39 -30.43
C THR A 326 -12.12 -14.53 -30.15
N TRP A 327 -12.21 -14.97 -28.90
CA TRP A 327 -13.20 -15.97 -28.48
C TRP A 327 -14.64 -15.45 -28.62
N ASN A 328 -14.88 -14.20 -28.25
CA ASN A 328 -16.21 -13.60 -28.26
C ASN A 328 -16.79 -13.44 -29.68
N ILE A 329 -15.95 -13.16 -30.69
CA ILE A 329 -16.39 -13.00 -32.09
C ILE A 329 -16.39 -14.30 -32.89
N SER A 330 -15.77 -15.37 -32.38
CA SER A 330 -15.65 -16.65 -33.08
C SER A 330 -16.94 -17.47 -32.90
N ALA A 331 -17.78 -17.54 -33.93
CA ALA A 331 -19.11 -18.16 -33.86
C ALA A 331 -19.14 -19.61 -33.33
N ASP A 332 -18.07 -20.38 -33.56
CA ASP A 332 -17.95 -21.78 -33.12
C ASP A 332 -17.33 -21.94 -31.72
N HIS A 333 -16.91 -20.83 -31.08
CA HIS A 333 -16.31 -20.87 -29.75
C HIS A 333 -17.40 -20.89 -28.66
N PRO A 334 -17.28 -21.67 -27.58
CA PRO A 334 -18.27 -21.71 -26.50
C PRO A 334 -18.54 -20.35 -25.80
N LEU A 335 -17.59 -19.42 -25.90
CA LEU A 335 -17.71 -18.06 -25.36
C LEU A 335 -18.21 -17.02 -26.38
N ALA A 336 -18.66 -17.45 -27.56
CA ALA A 336 -19.17 -16.55 -28.58
C ALA A 336 -20.34 -15.69 -28.06
N GLY A 337 -20.23 -14.38 -28.21
CA GLY A 337 -21.26 -13.41 -27.78
C GLY A 337 -21.47 -13.30 -26.27
N LYS A 338 -20.66 -13.95 -25.43
CA LYS A 338 -20.83 -13.95 -23.97
C LYS A 338 -20.20 -12.74 -23.28
N VAL A 339 -19.31 -12.01 -23.95
CA VAL A 339 -18.53 -10.92 -23.38
C VAL A 339 -18.98 -9.57 -23.93
N ASP A 340 -19.22 -8.62 -23.04
CA ASP A 340 -19.48 -7.23 -23.41
C ASP A 340 -18.16 -6.46 -23.48
N MET A 341 -17.60 -6.39 -24.69
CA MET A 341 -16.33 -5.69 -24.95
C MET A 341 -16.46 -4.15 -24.86
N GLU A 342 -17.68 -3.61 -24.70
CA GLU A 342 -17.92 -2.17 -24.47
C GLU A 342 -17.83 -1.79 -22.99
N ASN A 343 -17.70 -2.76 -22.09
CA ASN A 343 -17.64 -2.53 -20.65
C ASN A 343 -16.48 -3.33 -20.05
N ILE A 344 -15.28 -2.75 -20.08
CA ILE A 344 -14.05 -3.37 -19.57
C ILE A 344 -13.53 -2.61 -18.35
N MET A 345 -13.10 -3.35 -17.33
CA MET A 345 -12.36 -2.83 -16.18
C MET A 345 -11.04 -3.59 -15.98
N LEU A 346 -9.97 -2.86 -15.65
CA LEU A 346 -8.68 -3.44 -15.28
C LEU A 346 -8.41 -3.21 -13.80
N MET A 347 -7.98 -4.24 -13.09
CA MET A 347 -7.62 -4.21 -11.67
C MET A 347 -6.22 -4.75 -11.47
N GLY A 348 -5.44 -4.13 -10.59
CA GLY A 348 -4.10 -4.61 -10.30
C GLY A 348 -3.64 -4.27 -8.89
N HIS A 349 -2.75 -5.09 -8.35
CA HIS A 349 -2.19 -4.92 -7.00
C HIS A 349 -0.68 -4.65 -7.03
N SER A 350 -0.16 -3.69 -6.25
CA SER A 350 1.28 -3.40 -6.16
C SER A 350 1.85 -2.98 -7.52
N ARG A 351 2.91 -3.64 -8.01
CA ARG A 351 3.36 -3.46 -9.40
C ARG A 351 2.25 -3.73 -10.42
N GLY A 352 1.30 -4.62 -10.14
CA GLY A 352 0.12 -4.83 -10.98
C GLY A 352 -0.81 -3.61 -11.02
N GLY A 353 -0.89 -2.85 -9.92
CA GLY A 353 -1.69 -1.64 -9.83
C GLY A 353 -1.14 -0.48 -10.67
N GLU A 354 0.18 -0.37 -10.79
CA GLU A 354 0.81 0.52 -11.77
C GLU A 354 0.60 0.00 -13.21
N ALA A 355 0.68 -1.33 -13.41
CA ALA A 355 0.53 -1.96 -14.72
C ALA A 355 -0.83 -1.74 -15.37
N VAL A 356 -1.93 -1.72 -14.60
CA VAL A 356 -3.27 -1.43 -15.16
C VAL A 356 -3.42 0.01 -15.64
N SER A 357 -2.74 0.96 -14.99
CA SER A 357 -2.68 2.34 -15.47
C SER A 357 -1.87 2.43 -16.76
N ILE A 358 -0.75 1.70 -16.85
CA ILE A 358 0.04 1.59 -18.08
C ILE A 358 -0.79 0.96 -19.21
N ALA A 359 -1.52 -0.12 -18.94
CA ALA A 359 -2.38 -0.79 -19.91
C ALA A 359 -3.45 0.16 -20.48
N ALA A 360 -4.16 0.88 -19.60
CA ALA A 360 -5.16 1.86 -20.02
C ALA A 360 -4.58 2.98 -20.89
N ALA A 361 -3.34 3.42 -20.62
CA ALA A 361 -2.65 4.39 -21.47
C ALA A 361 -2.18 3.78 -22.80
N PHE A 362 -1.62 2.57 -22.79
CA PHE A 362 -1.13 1.87 -23.99
C PHE A 362 -2.25 1.53 -24.96
N ASP A 363 -3.46 1.26 -24.46
CA ASP A 363 -4.63 0.89 -25.25
C ASP A 363 -4.93 1.86 -26.41
N LYS A 364 -4.70 3.16 -26.19
CA LYS A 364 -4.97 4.24 -27.16
C LYS A 364 -3.78 4.58 -28.06
N LEU A 365 -2.62 3.96 -27.85
CA LEU A 365 -1.42 4.27 -28.61
C LEU A 365 -1.31 3.39 -29.86
N PRO A 366 -0.73 3.91 -30.96
CA PRO A 366 -0.43 3.11 -32.15
C PRO A 366 0.87 2.30 -32.02
N TYR A 367 1.73 2.61 -31.06
CA TYR A 367 3.04 1.99 -30.88
C TYR A 367 3.43 1.91 -29.40
N TYR A 368 4.29 0.95 -29.07
CA TYR A 368 4.98 0.93 -27.78
C TYR A 368 5.88 2.17 -27.61
N PRO A 369 5.74 2.96 -26.53
CA PRO A 369 6.49 4.20 -26.34
C PRO A 369 8.02 4.07 -26.31
N ASP A 370 8.56 2.92 -25.96
CA ASP A 370 10.02 2.76 -25.83
C ASP A 370 10.67 2.01 -27.01
N ASP A 371 9.90 1.36 -27.88
CA ASP A 371 10.35 0.81 -29.17
C ASP A 371 9.17 0.73 -30.16
N ALA A 372 9.07 1.70 -31.06
CA ALA A 372 7.95 1.82 -32.01
C ALA A 372 7.88 0.70 -33.07
N GLN A 373 8.85 -0.22 -33.10
CA GLN A 373 8.74 -1.44 -33.91
C GLN A 373 7.70 -2.41 -33.36
N GLU A 374 7.36 -2.30 -32.08
CA GLU A 374 6.18 -2.96 -31.52
C GLU A 374 4.95 -2.06 -31.79
N THR A 375 4.09 -2.53 -32.68
CA THR A 375 2.88 -1.81 -33.09
C THR A 375 1.70 -2.24 -32.25
N PHE A 376 0.83 -1.30 -31.90
CA PHE A 376 -0.39 -1.54 -31.15
C PHE A 376 -1.62 -1.33 -32.04
N ASN A 377 -2.67 -2.10 -31.78
CA ASN A 377 -3.99 -1.96 -32.40
C ASN A 377 -5.09 -2.43 -31.43
N PHE A 378 -4.97 -2.05 -30.16
CA PHE A 378 -5.84 -2.54 -29.08
C PHE A 378 -7.19 -1.80 -29.07
N ASN A 379 -7.20 -0.50 -28.77
CA ASN A 379 -8.38 0.38 -28.82
C ASN A 379 -9.64 -0.20 -28.12
N PHE A 380 -9.48 -0.88 -26.98
CA PHE A 380 -10.57 -1.43 -26.19
C PHE A 380 -11.35 -0.36 -25.41
N ASN A 381 -12.60 -0.63 -25.06
CA ASN A 381 -13.42 0.29 -24.25
C ASN A 381 -13.18 0.09 -22.74
N ILE A 382 -11.98 0.42 -22.28
CA ILE A 382 -11.61 0.37 -20.86
C ILE A 382 -12.28 1.54 -20.13
N LYS A 383 -13.32 1.24 -19.36
CA LYS A 383 -14.11 2.22 -18.61
C LYS A 383 -13.66 2.41 -17.17
N GLY A 384 -12.94 1.44 -16.60
CA GLY A 384 -12.54 1.47 -15.20
C GLY A 384 -11.12 0.94 -14.96
N VAL A 385 -10.42 1.56 -14.02
CA VAL A 385 -9.12 1.11 -13.49
C VAL A 385 -9.19 1.05 -11.96
N VAL A 386 -8.80 -0.09 -11.39
CA VAL A 386 -8.70 -0.30 -9.93
C VAL A 386 -7.25 -0.61 -9.56
N ALA A 387 -6.61 0.29 -8.82
CA ALA A 387 -5.22 0.18 -8.40
C ALA A 387 -5.13 -0.08 -6.88
N ILE A 388 -4.90 -1.34 -6.50
CA ILE A 388 -4.77 -1.78 -5.10
C ILE A 388 -3.31 -1.65 -4.69
N ALA A 389 -3.05 -0.95 -3.58
CA ALA A 389 -1.72 -0.64 -3.03
C ALA A 389 -0.65 -0.45 -4.11
N PRO A 390 -0.88 0.40 -5.14
CA PRO A 390 -0.09 0.35 -6.36
C PRO A 390 1.28 0.98 -6.15
N THR A 391 2.21 0.70 -7.05
CA THR A 391 3.36 1.58 -7.28
C THR A 391 2.98 2.74 -8.20
N ASP A 392 3.84 3.75 -8.32
CA ASP A 392 3.76 4.80 -9.35
C ASP A 392 5.15 5.42 -9.62
N TYR A 393 6.17 4.56 -9.62
CA TYR A 393 7.58 4.99 -9.75
C TYR A 393 8.48 3.90 -10.34
N ARG A 394 7.92 2.72 -10.68
CA ARG A 394 8.70 1.59 -11.21
C ARG A 394 8.94 1.77 -12.70
N TYR A 395 7.94 2.24 -13.44
CA TYR A 395 8.12 2.69 -14.79
C TYR A 395 8.71 4.10 -14.78
N HIS A 396 9.66 4.35 -15.67
CA HIS A 396 10.34 5.64 -15.74
C HIS A 396 9.44 6.76 -16.30
N ARG A 397 8.28 6.41 -16.87
CA ARG A 397 7.27 7.36 -17.36
C ARG A 397 6.12 7.40 -16.37
N GLN A 398 5.77 8.61 -15.95
CA GLN A 398 4.56 8.85 -15.17
C GLN A 398 3.36 8.83 -16.11
N ILE A 399 2.42 7.91 -15.85
CA ILE A 399 1.26 7.74 -16.71
C ILE A 399 0.20 8.78 -16.36
N THR A 400 -0.32 9.44 -17.39
CA THR A 400 -1.50 10.29 -17.33
C THR A 400 -2.66 9.56 -18.00
N LEU A 401 -3.78 9.48 -17.29
CA LEU A 401 -5.02 8.89 -17.80
C LEU A 401 -6.01 9.98 -18.18
N LYS A 402 -6.93 9.66 -19.09
CA LYS A 402 -8.00 10.56 -19.52
C LYS A 402 -9.29 9.77 -19.72
N ASP A 403 -10.41 10.33 -19.28
CA ASP A 403 -11.77 9.82 -19.58
C ASP A 403 -12.00 8.35 -19.13
N VAL A 404 -11.38 7.94 -18.01
CA VAL A 404 -11.52 6.60 -17.42
C VAL A 404 -11.88 6.72 -15.94
N ASN A 405 -12.80 5.87 -15.46
CA ASN A 405 -13.10 5.82 -14.03
C ASN A 405 -11.92 5.20 -13.28
N PHE A 406 -11.59 5.72 -12.10
CA PHE A 406 -10.41 5.27 -11.35
C PHE A 406 -10.70 5.05 -9.88
N LEU A 407 -10.24 3.94 -9.33
CA LEU A 407 -10.25 3.66 -7.89
C LEU A 407 -8.85 3.29 -7.45
N SER A 408 -8.35 3.88 -6.37
CA SER A 408 -7.18 3.35 -5.67
C SER A 408 -7.47 3.04 -4.21
N LEU A 409 -6.91 1.93 -3.72
CA LEU A 409 -7.04 1.46 -2.34
C LEU A 409 -5.64 1.33 -1.73
N GLN A 410 -5.43 1.71 -0.47
CA GLN A 410 -4.13 1.58 0.19
C GLN A 410 -4.28 1.24 1.66
N GLY A 411 -3.41 0.36 2.18
CA GLY A 411 -3.32 0.08 3.60
C GLY A 411 -2.35 1.02 4.33
N SER A 412 -2.74 1.51 5.51
CA SER A 412 -1.84 2.33 6.35
C SER A 412 -0.68 1.55 6.98
N TYR A 413 -0.83 0.23 7.11
CA TYR A 413 0.17 -0.72 7.62
C TYR A 413 0.82 -1.52 6.49
N ASP A 414 0.77 -1.00 5.27
CA ASP A 414 1.51 -1.54 4.14
C ASP A 414 3.02 -1.34 4.36
N ALA A 415 3.75 -2.43 4.56
CA ALA A 415 5.20 -2.38 4.76
C ALA A 415 6.01 -2.65 3.49
N ASP A 416 5.37 -3.09 2.39
CA ASP A 416 6.06 -3.34 1.11
C ASP A 416 6.06 -2.08 0.23
N GLU A 417 4.93 -1.37 0.20
CA GLU A 417 4.73 -0.07 -0.45
C GLU A 417 4.12 0.91 0.57
N SER A 418 4.97 1.47 1.42
CA SER A 418 4.58 2.20 2.63
C SER A 418 3.95 3.58 2.43
N SER A 419 3.61 3.95 1.20
CA SER A 419 3.11 5.27 0.82
C SER A 419 1.96 5.10 -0.17
N PHE A 420 0.95 5.98 -0.12
CA PHE A 420 -0.25 5.88 -0.97
C PHE A 420 0.00 6.36 -2.42
N TRP A 421 0.82 5.63 -3.19
CA TRP A 421 1.23 6.06 -4.53
C TRP A 421 0.11 6.15 -5.56
N GLY A 422 -0.99 5.42 -5.37
CA GLY A 422 -2.15 5.48 -6.26
C GLY A 422 -2.79 6.87 -6.36
N MET A 423 -2.58 7.71 -5.35
CA MET A 423 -3.06 9.10 -5.38
C MET A 423 -2.35 9.97 -6.42
N ARG A 424 -1.13 9.61 -6.86
CA ARG A 424 -0.45 10.32 -7.94
C ARG A 424 -1.15 10.13 -9.29
N ALA A 425 -1.45 8.89 -9.66
CA ALA A 425 -2.23 8.59 -10.87
C ALA A 425 -3.63 9.21 -10.81
N TYR A 426 -4.29 9.18 -9.64
CA TYR A 426 -5.54 9.89 -9.37
C TYR A 426 -5.44 11.39 -9.69
N ARG A 427 -4.38 12.07 -9.24
CA ARG A 427 -4.20 13.52 -9.45
C ARG A 427 -3.95 13.85 -10.93
N ARG A 428 -3.14 13.03 -11.62
CA ARG A 428 -2.86 13.21 -13.06
C ARG A 428 -4.05 12.91 -13.97
N LEU A 429 -5.03 12.11 -13.53
CA LEU A 429 -6.24 11.79 -14.30
C LEU A 429 -7.12 13.03 -14.52
N SER A 430 -7.51 13.24 -15.79
CA SER A 430 -8.40 14.31 -16.24
C SER A 430 -9.64 13.78 -16.97
N PHE A 431 -10.73 14.56 -16.92
CA PHE A 431 -11.96 14.31 -17.67
C PHE A 431 -12.17 15.43 -18.69
N ALA A 432 -12.66 15.08 -19.87
CA ALA A 432 -13.20 16.06 -20.82
C ALA A 432 -14.57 16.56 -20.34
N ASP A 433 -14.96 17.78 -20.73
CA ASP A 433 -16.21 18.44 -20.31
C ASP A 433 -17.48 17.62 -20.59
N SER A 434 -17.46 16.73 -21.59
CA SER A 434 -18.59 15.88 -21.96
C SER A 434 -18.60 14.50 -21.29
N ASN A 435 -17.62 14.20 -20.45
CA ASN A 435 -17.47 12.91 -19.78
C ASN A 435 -18.24 12.90 -18.45
N ASP A 436 -18.75 11.74 -18.04
CA ASP A 436 -19.50 11.55 -16.80
C ASP A 436 -18.75 10.62 -15.81
N GLY A 437 -17.44 10.48 -15.99
CA GLY A 437 -16.57 9.62 -15.21
C GLY A 437 -16.33 10.14 -13.79
N PHE A 438 -15.70 9.31 -12.97
CA PHE A 438 -15.31 9.66 -11.62
C PHE A 438 -14.03 8.97 -11.18
N LYS A 439 -13.37 9.55 -10.18
CA LYS A 439 -12.16 9.01 -9.56
C LYS A 439 -12.30 8.99 -8.05
N ALA A 440 -11.75 7.95 -7.44
CA ALA A 440 -11.76 7.74 -6.00
C ALA A 440 -10.43 7.19 -5.48
N GLY A 441 -10.08 7.56 -4.25
CA GLY A 441 -8.98 6.99 -3.49
C GLY A 441 -9.47 6.64 -2.09
N VAL A 442 -9.05 5.50 -1.53
CA VAL A 442 -9.48 5.10 -0.18
C VAL A 442 -8.31 4.55 0.63
N TYR A 443 -8.01 5.22 1.75
CA TYR A 443 -6.96 4.84 2.70
C TYR A 443 -7.55 4.03 3.86
N PHE A 444 -7.13 2.78 4.00
CA PHE A 444 -7.63 1.80 4.97
C PHE A 444 -6.71 1.80 6.19
N HIS A 445 -7.18 2.32 7.32
CA HIS A 445 -6.40 2.22 8.55
C HIS A 445 -6.28 0.76 8.99
N GLN A 446 -5.13 0.34 9.52
CA GLN A 446 -4.84 -1.04 9.95
C GLN A 446 -4.83 -2.12 8.86
N ALA A 447 -4.97 -1.79 7.57
CA ALA A 447 -4.74 -2.73 6.48
C ALA A 447 -3.25 -2.79 6.07
N ASN A 448 -2.76 -3.96 5.68
CA ASN A 448 -1.38 -4.16 5.16
C ASN A 448 -1.36 -4.31 3.63
N HIS A 449 -0.17 -4.55 3.05
CA HIS A 449 -0.03 -4.84 1.62
C HIS A 449 -0.67 -6.20 1.28
N GLY A 450 -0.28 -7.23 2.02
CA GLY A 450 -0.48 -8.63 1.66
C GLY A 450 -1.93 -9.07 1.58
N GLN A 451 -2.76 -8.70 2.56
CA GLN A 451 -4.05 -9.37 2.79
C GLN A 451 -5.14 -9.06 1.75
N PHE A 452 -4.93 -8.08 0.86
CA PHE A 452 -5.79 -7.92 -0.33
C PHE A 452 -5.75 -9.16 -1.23
N ASN A 453 -4.63 -9.89 -1.22
CA ASN A 453 -4.48 -11.20 -1.83
C ASN A 453 -4.62 -12.28 -0.74
N SER A 454 -5.47 -13.27 -0.98
CA SER A 454 -5.78 -14.29 0.03
C SER A 454 -4.63 -15.26 0.35
N THR A 455 -3.55 -15.29 -0.44
CA THR A 455 -2.42 -16.21 -0.23
C THR A 455 -1.17 -15.53 0.35
N TRP A 456 -1.04 -14.20 0.28
CA TRP A 456 0.17 -13.49 0.73
C TRP A 456 0.23 -13.31 2.26
N GLY A 457 -0.92 -13.15 2.92
CA GLY A 457 -1.03 -13.12 4.37
C GLY A 457 -0.63 -11.79 5.02
N ARG A 458 -0.35 -11.86 6.33
CA ARG A 458 -0.17 -10.69 7.23
C ARG A 458 1.23 -10.08 7.23
N ALA A 459 2.23 -10.82 6.79
CA ALA A 459 3.61 -10.38 6.84
C ALA A 459 4.06 -9.98 5.44
N ASP A 460 4.18 -8.68 5.21
CA ASP A 460 4.57 -8.12 3.90
C ASP A 460 6.03 -8.44 3.52
N PHE A 461 6.85 -8.88 4.49
CA PHE A 461 8.20 -9.36 4.23
C PHE A 461 8.33 -10.88 4.33
N GLY A 462 9.28 -11.43 3.57
CA GLY A 462 9.71 -12.82 3.74
C GLY A 462 10.47 -13.05 5.04
N GLY A 463 10.40 -14.27 5.57
CA GLY A 463 11.28 -14.68 6.66
C GLY A 463 12.76 -14.65 6.25
N PRO A 464 13.71 -14.39 7.18
CA PRO A 464 13.51 -14.08 8.60
C PRO A 464 13.13 -12.62 8.90
N MET A 465 13.06 -11.74 7.90
CA MET A 465 12.84 -10.30 8.09
C MET A 465 11.47 -10.00 8.72
N SER A 466 10.44 -10.76 8.37
CA SER A 466 9.10 -10.63 8.95
C SER A 466 9.03 -10.76 10.46
N TRP A 467 9.99 -11.43 11.12
CA TRP A 467 9.96 -11.60 12.58
C TRP A 467 10.16 -10.30 13.35
N LEU A 468 10.62 -9.23 12.67
CA LEU A 468 10.77 -7.89 13.24
C LEU A 468 9.52 -7.02 13.06
N LEU A 469 8.58 -7.43 12.20
CA LEU A 469 7.35 -6.68 11.95
C LEU A 469 6.41 -6.74 13.16
N ASN A 470 5.70 -5.65 13.39
CA ASN A 470 4.60 -5.54 14.33
C ASN A 470 3.29 -5.72 13.58
N THR A 471 2.68 -6.90 13.71
CA THR A 471 1.45 -7.28 13.00
C THR A 471 0.22 -7.22 13.90
N GLN A 472 0.40 -6.95 15.19
CA GLN A 472 -0.69 -6.87 16.16
C GLN A 472 -1.72 -5.77 15.85
N PRO A 473 -1.33 -4.56 15.38
CA PRO A 473 -2.30 -3.50 15.10
C PRO A 473 -3.16 -3.73 13.85
N MET A 474 -2.81 -4.70 12.99
CA MET A 474 -3.46 -4.85 11.70
C MET A 474 -4.82 -5.54 11.82
N MET A 475 -5.81 -5.09 11.05
CA MET A 475 -7.10 -5.79 10.93
C MET A 475 -6.91 -7.20 10.35
N SER A 476 -7.85 -8.10 10.60
CA SER A 476 -7.80 -9.46 10.04
C SER A 476 -7.84 -9.46 8.51
N GLY A 477 -7.36 -10.54 7.89
CA GLY A 477 -7.37 -10.65 6.44
C GLY A 477 -8.79 -10.73 5.88
N GLU A 478 -9.70 -11.32 6.64
CA GLU A 478 -11.12 -11.38 6.34
C GLU A 478 -11.75 -9.99 6.31
N GLU A 479 -11.49 -9.16 7.32
CA GLU A 479 -11.98 -7.78 7.38
C GLU A 479 -11.40 -6.92 6.25
N GLN A 480 -10.09 -7.03 5.96
CA GLN A 480 -9.46 -6.28 4.88
C GLN A 480 -10.06 -6.64 3.51
N ARG A 481 -10.27 -7.94 3.26
CA ARG A 481 -10.93 -8.42 2.03
C ARG A 481 -12.41 -8.06 1.99
N GLU A 482 -13.11 -8.02 3.12
CA GLU A 482 -14.50 -7.54 3.19
C GLU A 482 -14.60 -6.07 2.75
N ALA A 483 -13.75 -5.21 3.31
CA ALA A 483 -13.68 -3.81 2.90
C ALA A 483 -13.32 -3.67 1.41
N ALA A 484 -12.36 -4.45 0.92
CA ALA A 484 -11.99 -4.47 -0.50
C ALA A 484 -13.19 -4.87 -1.38
N LYS A 485 -13.94 -5.93 -1.04
CA LYS A 485 -15.16 -6.34 -1.75
C LYS A 485 -16.18 -5.20 -1.82
N VAL A 486 -16.42 -4.48 -0.71
CA VAL A 486 -17.39 -3.37 -0.67
C VAL A 486 -17.01 -2.28 -1.67
N PHE A 487 -15.78 -1.74 -1.60
CA PHE A 487 -15.37 -0.65 -2.48
C PHE A 487 -15.20 -1.08 -3.94
N ILE A 488 -14.59 -2.24 -4.20
CA ILE A 488 -14.32 -2.73 -5.56
C ILE A 488 -15.64 -3.09 -6.26
N SER A 489 -16.55 -3.80 -5.60
CA SER A 489 -17.83 -4.16 -6.23
C SER A 489 -18.74 -2.95 -6.39
N ALA A 490 -18.76 -2.01 -5.44
CA ALA A 490 -19.48 -0.73 -5.61
C ALA A 490 -18.96 0.05 -6.83
N PHE A 491 -17.64 0.08 -7.01
CA PHE A 491 -17.00 0.74 -8.16
C PHE A 491 -17.33 0.04 -9.47
N ALA A 492 -17.29 -1.30 -9.52
CA ALA A 492 -17.65 -2.08 -10.69
C ALA A 492 -19.12 -1.85 -11.09
N GLU A 493 -20.04 -1.85 -10.13
CA GLU A 493 -21.47 -1.57 -10.35
C GLU A 493 -21.68 -0.15 -10.89
N ALA A 494 -21.05 0.85 -10.29
CA ALA A 494 -21.15 2.24 -10.73
C ALA A 494 -20.55 2.48 -12.12
N THR A 495 -19.48 1.75 -12.47
CA THR A 495 -18.72 1.95 -13.71
C THR A 495 -19.26 1.15 -14.90
N LEU A 496 -19.55 -0.14 -14.69
CA LEU A 496 -19.85 -1.08 -15.78
C LEU A 496 -21.35 -1.37 -15.91
N HIS A 497 -22.11 -1.32 -14.80
CA HIS A 497 -23.58 -1.39 -14.82
C HIS A 497 -24.26 -0.02 -14.75
N ASN A 498 -23.47 1.07 -14.65
CA ASN A 498 -23.95 2.43 -14.47
C ASN A 498 -24.87 2.60 -13.23
N ASN A 499 -24.69 1.78 -12.20
CA ASN A 499 -25.42 1.91 -10.95
C ASN A 499 -24.79 2.98 -10.06
N ARG A 500 -25.08 4.24 -10.38
CA ARG A 500 -24.54 5.42 -9.71
C ARG A 500 -25.03 5.59 -8.26
N GLU A 501 -26.01 4.80 -7.80
CA GLU A 501 -26.51 4.86 -6.42
C GLU A 501 -25.44 4.47 -5.38
N TYR A 502 -24.36 3.79 -5.80
CA TYR A 502 -23.22 3.48 -4.93
C TYR A 502 -22.18 4.61 -4.79
N LEU A 503 -22.22 5.67 -5.62
CA LEU A 503 -21.25 6.78 -5.54
C LEU A 503 -21.17 7.47 -4.17
N PRO A 504 -22.26 7.64 -3.40
CA PRO A 504 -22.18 8.25 -2.08
C PRO A 504 -21.26 7.49 -1.09
N LEU A 505 -20.97 6.21 -1.31
CA LEU A 505 -19.99 5.45 -0.53
C LEU A 505 -18.60 6.08 -0.60
N PHE A 506 -18.19 6.56 -1.78
CA PHE A 506 -16.88 7.17 -1.99
C PHE A 506 -16.86 8.65 -1.59
N LYS A 507 -18.01 9.34 -1.62
CA LYS A 507 -18.12 10.71 -1.09
C LYS A 507 -18.05 10.73 0.45
N ASN A 508 -18.61 9.71 1.10
CA ASN A 508 -18.59 9.56 2.56
C ASN A 508 -18.70 8.09 2.97
N SER A 509 -17.56 7.49 3.34
CA SER A 509 -17.46 6.10 3.79
C SER A 509 -18.41 5.71 4.94
N THR A 510 -18.83 6.67 5.78
CA THR A 510 -19.78 6.41 6.88
C THR A 510 -21.18 6.00 6.40
N ARG A 511 -21.52 6.29 5.14
CA ARG A 511 -22.76 5.79 4.51
C ARG A 511 -22.74 4.27 4.27
N GLY A 512 -21.55 3.68 4.23
CA GLY A 512 -21.32 2.23 4.11
C GLY A 512 -21.06 1.52 5.45
N ARG A 513 -21.23 2.19 6.60
CA ARG A 513 -20.86 1.63 7.92
C ARG A 513 -21.54 0.31 8.30
N ASN A 514 -22.67 -0.03 7.69
CA ASN A 514 -23.35 -1.31 7.90
C ASN A 514 -22.75 -2.47 7.07
N TRP A 515 -21.86 -2.15 6.13
CA TRP A 515 -21.19 -3.11 5.24
C TRP A 515 -19.69 -3.23 5.53
N LEU A 516 -19.09 -2.18 6.07
CA LEU A 516 -17.67 -2.09 6.34
C LEU A 516 -17.33 -2.62 7.76
N PRO A 517 -16.17 -3.27 7.95
CA PRO A 517 -15.57 -3.42 9.27
C PRO A 517 -15.47 -2.07 10.00
N ALA A 518 -15.53 -2.08 11.34
CA ALA A 518 -15.43 -0.87 12.15
C ALA A 518 -14.00 -0.31 12.16
N GLN A 519 -13.63 0.41 11.10
CA GLN A 519 -12.30 0.98 10.87
C GLN A 519 -12.37 2.37 10.20
N TYR A 520 -11.25 3.09 10.22
CA TYR A 520 -11.13 4.36 9.49
C TYR A 520 -10.87 4.11 8.00
N TYR A 521 -11.72 4.70 7.17
CA TYR A 521 -11.60 4.73 5.71
C TYR A 521 -11.65 6.18 5.24
N LEU A 522 -10.48 6.73 4.89
CA LEU A 522 -10.37 8.09 4.39
C LEU A 522 -10.58 8.09 2.89
N THR A 523 -11.59 8.80 2.40
CA THR A 523 -12.01 8.79 1.01
C THR A 523 -11.67 10.10 0.31
N HIS A 524 -11.03 10.00 -0.85
CA HIS A 524 -10.95 11.06 -1.83
C HIS A 524 -11.92 10.74 -2.96
N PHE A 525 -12.71 11.71 -3.40
CA PHE A 525 -13.65 11.50 -4.49
C PHE A 525 -13.86 12.77 -5.30
N ARG A 526 -13.82 12.62 -6.62
CA ARG A 526 -14.15 13.64 -7.60
C ARG A 526 -14.86 13.01 -8.79
N ASP A 527 -15.94 13.64 -9.27
CA ASP A 527 -16.57 13.29 -10.54
C ASP A 527 -16.21 14.31 -11.62
N ALA A 528 -16.56 14.02 -12.87
CA ALA A 528 -16.26 14.86 -14.02
C ALA A 528 -16.93 16.23 -13.96
N ASN A 529 -18.01 16.37 -13.18
CA ASN A 529 -18.76 17.61 -12.99
C ASN A 529 -18.19 18.48 -11.87
N THR A 530 -17.06 18.09 -11.27
CA THR A 530 -16.39 18.89 -10.24
C THR A 530 -15.36 19.84 -10.87
N GLU A 531 -15.51 21.14 -10.62
CA GLU A 531 -14.49 22.16 -10.95
C GLU A 531 -13.66 22.52 -9.70
N THR A 532 -12.34 22.36 -9.80
CA THR A 532 -11.40 22.80 -8.74
C THR A 532 -11.09 24.28 -8.92
N LEU A 533 -11.33 25.07 -7.87
CA LEU A 533 -11.08 26.50 -7.86
C LEU A 533 -9.70 26.87 -7.29
N VAL A 534 -9.30 26.17 -6.23
CA VAL A 534 -8.04 26.38 -5.53
C VAL A 534 -7.47 25.02 -5.18
N ASN A 535 -6.19 24.84 -5.45
CA ASN A 535 -5.43 23.62 -5.19
C ASN A 535 -4.01 23.93 -4.65
N PHE A 536 -3.61 25.21 -4.61
CA PHE A 536 -2.35 25.68 -4.04
C PHE A 536 -1.11 25.23 -4.82
N GLU A 537 -1.27 24.84 -6.10
CA GLU A 537 -0.15 24.59 -7.01
C GLU A 537 0.04 25.70 -8.06
N GLU A 538 -0.80 26.73 -8.06
CA GLU A 538 -0.78 27.80 -9.06
C GLU A 538 0.47 28.69 -9.00
N ASP A 539 0.96 29.01 -7.80
CA ASP A 539 2.12 29.87 -7.55
C ASP A 539 2.69 29.67 -6.13
N ILE A 540 3.44 30.65 -5.62
CA ILE A 540 4.07 30.65 -4.28
C ILE A 540 3.64 31.85 -3.42
N ASP A 541 2.75 32.69 -3.94
CA ASP A 541 2.30 33.90 -3.29
C ASP A 541 1.09 33.59 -2.40
N LEU A 542 1.32 33.53 -1.09
CA LEU A 542 0.27 33.21 -0.11
C LEU A 542 -0.91 34.21 -0.15
N ALA A 543 -0.71 35.42 -0.68
CA ALA A 543 -1.78 36.42 -0.79
C ALA A 543 -2.75 36.15 -1.97
N THR A 544 -2.44 35.18 -2.83
CA THR A 544 -3.28 34.74 -3.94
C THR A 544 -3.83 33.34 -3.71
N ALA A 545 -4.89 33.01 -4.45
CA ALA A 545 -5.44 31.66 -4.51
C ALA A 545 -6.07 31.44 -5.89
N GLY A 546 -5.92 30.22 -6.43
CA GLY A 546 -6.44 29.82 -7.72
C GLY A 546 -6.06 30.77 -8.86
N LYS A 547 -6.86 30.81 -9.93
CA LYS A 547 -6.61 31.66 -11.10
C LYS A 547 -7.25 33.05 -10.95
N ASN A 548 -6.72 33.88 -10.05
CA ASN A 548 -7.10 35.29 -9.77
C ASN A 548 -8.03 35.53 -8.56
N PHE A 549 -7.86 34.80 -7.46
CA PHE A 549 -8.46 35.16 -6.17
C PHE A 549 -7.43 35.76 -5.22
N THR A 550 -7.92 36.47 -4.20
CA THR A 550 -7.08 37.08 -3.18
C THR A 550 -7.39 36.50 -1.81
N VAL A 551 -6.36 36.35 -0.99
CA VAL A 551 -6.45 35.75 0.33
C VAL A 551 -6.39 36.84 1.40
N GLN A 552 -7.25 36.72 2.41
CA GLN A 552 -7.23 37.55 3.60
C GLN A 552 -7.28 36.65 4.84
N THR A 553 -6.42 36.91 5.81
CA THR A 553 -6.34 36.09 7.03
C THR A 553 -6.50 36.93 8.29
N GLN A 554 -6.95 36.29 9.37
CA GLN A 554 -7.04 36.90 10.70
C GLN A 554 -6.60 35.88 11.75
N ASN A 555 -5.86 36.34 12.77
CA ASN A 555 -5.51 35.62 14.00
C ASN A 555 -4.93 34.19 13.84
N LEU A 556 -4.30 33.88 12.70
CA LEU A 556 -3.58 32.61 12.49
C LEU A 556 -2.21 32.64 13.17
N LYS A 557 -1.83 31.52 13.79
CA LYS A 557 -0.46 31.28 14.28
C LYS A 557 0.44 30.65 13.21
N ILE A 558 -0.12 29.77 12.38
CA ILE A 558 0.58 29.14 11.25
C ILE A 558 -0.21 29.43 9.98
N TRP A 559 0.49 29.88 8.95
CA TRP A 559 -0.02 30.05 7.61
C TRP A 559 1.13 29.85 6.62
N ARG A 560 1.08 28.76 5.87
CA ARG A 560 2.03 28.45 4.80
C ARG A 560 1.41 27.47 3.82
N GLU A 561 1.99 27.36 2.64
CA GLU A 561 1.72 26.29 1.68
C GLU A 561 2.96 25.39 1.60
N GLU A 562 2.74 24.08 1.51
CA GLU A 562 3.83 23.12 1.38
C GLU A 562 3.47 21.92 0.51
N THR A 563 4.46 21.36 -0.17
CA THR A 563 4.30 20.10 -0.91
C THR A 563 4.14 18.94 0.07
N LEU A 564 3.04 18.21 -0.05
CA LEU A 564 2.80 17.06 0.82
C LEU A 564 3.79 15.93 0.51
N ARG A 565 4.31 15.36 1.59
CA ARG A 565 5.24 14.23 1.56
C ARG A 565 4.55 12.98 2.05
N SER A 566 4.91 11.85 1.45
CA SER A 566 4.48 10.52 1.86
C SER A 566 5.33 10.04 3.02
N ARG A 567 4.96 8.91 3.62
CA ARG A 567 5.67 8.32 4.78
C ARG A 567 7.19 8.14 4.57
N ASP A 568 7.59 7.84 3.35
CA ASP A 568 8.98 7.62 2.91
C ASP A 568 9.65 8.88 2.33
N ASP A 569 9.08 10.07 2.56
CA ASP A 569 9.54 11.38 2.07
C ASP A 569 9.39 11.61 0.55
N GLY A 570 8.78 10.67 -0.18
CA GLY A 570 8.45 10.90 -1.58
C GLY A 570 7.28 11.86 -1.75
N SER A 571 7.31 12.67 -2.83
CA SER A 571 6.27 13.66 -3.13
C SER A 571 4.89 13.00 -3.35
N GLN A 572 3.82 13.58 -2.81
CA GLN A 572 2.46 13.17 -3.15
C GLN A 572 1.96 13.77 -4.47
N GLU A 573 2.72 14.66 -5.11
CA GLU A 573 2.34 15.42 -6.31
C GLU A 573 1.14 16.37 -6.10
N ASN A 574 1.07 16.96 -4.90
CA ASN A 574 0.19 18.07 -4.56
C ASN A 574 0.81 18.96 -3.49
N ASN A 575 0.27 20.17 -3.37
CA ASN A 575 0.52 21.07 -2.27
C ASN A 575 -0.67 21.07 -1.30
N ALA A 576 -0.47 21.64 -0.12
CA ALA A 576 -1.54 21.92 0.82
C ALA A 576 -1.25 23.21 1.59
N LEU A 577 -2.32 23.94 1.89
CA LEU A 577 -2.34 25.04 2.84
C LEU A 577 -2.35 24.48 4.27
N VAL A 578 -1.40 24.93 5.10
CA VAL A 578 -1.32 24.59 6.51
C VAL A 578 -1.74 25.79 7.35
N LEU A 579 -2.84 25.62 8.09
CA LEU A 579 -3.39 26.63 8.99
C LEU A 579 -3.27 26.17 10.44
N GLY A 580 -2.76 27.03 11.32
CA GLY A 580 -2.67 26.76 12.75
C GLY A 580 -3.25 27.89 13.58
N TRP A 581 -3.97 27.54 14.65
CA TRP A 581 -4.57 28.48 15.59
C TRP A 581 -4.41 27.97 17.03
N ASP A 582 -4.42 28.91 17.98
CA ASP A 582 -4.29 28.60 19.39
C ASP A 582 -4.84 29.75 20.25
N TYR A 583 -6.00 29.51 20.85
CA TYR A 583 -6.70 30.44 21.74
C TYR A 583 -6.35 30.21 23.23
N GLY A 584 -5.55 29.19 23.56
CA GLY A 584 -5.31 28.70 24.92
C GLY A 584 -6.34 27.65 25.34
N ASP A 585 -6.81 27.71 26.59
CA ASP A 585 -7.70 26.69 27.17
C ASP A 585 -9.14 26.69 26.61
N SER A 586 -9.57 27.78 25.97
CA SER A 586 -10.94 27.93 25.48
C SER A 586 -11.00 28.86 24.27
N LEU A 587 -12.07 28.71 23.47
CA LEU A 587 -12.34 29.55 22.31
C LEU A 587 -12.46 31.03 22.70
N LYS A 588 -11.78 31.90 21.94
CA LYS A 588 -11.93 33.36 22.04
C LYS A 588 -12.76 33.87 20.87
N LEU A 589 -14.07 33.94 21.07
CA LEU A 589 -15.06 34.23 20.02
C LEU A 589 -14.90 35.62 19.38
N ASP A 590 -14.27 36.56 20.07
CA ASP A 590 -13.98 37.92 19.59
C ASP A 590 -12.67 38.02 18.78
N SER A 591 -11.84 36.98 18.77
CA SER A 591 -10.55 36.93 18.07
C SER A 591 -10.38 35.63 17.28
N LEU A 592 -11.45 35.15 16.65
CA LEU A 592 -11.41 33.91 15.87
C LEU A 592 -10.44 34.04 14.70
N ALA A 593 -9.71 32.95 14.46
CA ALA A 593 -8.84 32.78 13.32
C ALA A 593 -9.67 32.42 12.08
N SER A 594 -9.34 33.04 10.96
CA SER A 594 -10.02 32.79 9.70
C SER A 594 -9.07 32.89 8.51
N TYR A 595 -9.37 32.09 7.49
CA TYR A 595 -8.76 32.14 6.17
C TYR A 595 -9.85 32.42 5.14
N ASN A 596 -9.70 33.48 4.37
CA ASN A 596 -10.75 34.01 3.49
C ASN A 596 -10.23 34.08 2.07
N ILE A 597 -10.88 33.36 1.16
CA ILE A 597 -10.65 33.44 -0.29
C ILE A 597 -11.70 34.40 -0.84
N VAL A 598 -11.24 35.53 -1.37
CA VAL A 598 -12.09 36.57 -1.97
C VAL A 598 -12.02 36.44 -3.49
N LEU A 599 -13.15 36.10 -4.09
CA LEU A 599 -13.31 35.85 -5.52
C LEU A 599 -13.42 37.18 -6.26
N SER A 600 -12.87 37.26 -7.48
CA SER A 600 -12.91 38.49 -8.28
C SER A 600 -14.34 38.86 -8.72
N ASP A 601 -14.61 40.15 -8.97
CA ASP A 601 -15.95 40.62 -9.38
C ASP A 601 -16.43 39.98 -10.69
N THR A 602 -15.48 39.63 -11.55
CA THR A 602 -15.69 39.01 -12.86
C THR A 602 -15.85 37.49 -12.80
N PHE A 603 -15.61 36.86 -11.64
CA PHE A 603 -15.77 35.42 -11.51
C PHE A 603 -17.26 35.04 -11.53
N SER A 604 -17.55 33.97 -12.26
CA SER A 604 -18.84 33.31 -12.32
C SER A 604 -18.61 31.82 -12.55
N LEU A 605 -19.31 30.97 -11.79
CA LEU A 605 -19.25 29.52 -11.93
C LEU A 605 -20.68 29.00 -12.10
N PRO A 606 -20.98 28.15 -13.09
CA PRO A 606 -22.32 27.57 -13.27
C PRO A 606 -22.53 26.45 -12.23
N VAL A 607 -22.66 26.82 -10.96
CA VAL A 607 -22.76 25.87 -9.85
C VAL A 607 -24.05 25.07 -9.95
N ASP A 608 -23.97 23.75 -9.77
CA ASP A 608 -25.15 22.93 -9.54
C ASP A 608 -25.66 23.17 -8.11
N THR A 609 -26.74 23.93 -7.97
CA THR A 609 -27.35 24.24 -6.65
C THR A 609 -27.82 23.00 -5.87
N THR A 610 -27.97 21.84 -6.53
CA THR A 610 -28.29 20.57 -5.89
C THR A 610 -27.06 19.73 -5.55
N GLY A 611 -25.89 20.15 -6.04
CA GLY A 611 -24.59 19.55 -5.78
C GLY A 611 -23.95 20.01 -4.47
N SER A 612 -22.63 19.90 -4.40
CA SER A 612 -21.82 20.16 -3.21
C SER A 612 -20.70 21.16 -3.46
N MET A 613 -20.29 21.85 -2.39
CA MET A 613 -18.93 22.38 -2.28
C MET A 613 -18.01 21.23 -1.87
N LEU A 614 -16.84 21.14 -2.50
CA LEU A 614 -15.80 20.18 -2.15
C LEU A 614 -14.68 20.91 -1.42
N ILE A 615 -14.19 20.30 -0.34
CA ILE A 615 -12.98 20.72 0.34
C ILE A 615 -12.20 19.49 0.82
N THR A 616 -10.92 19.42 0.50
CA THR A 616 -10.06 18.31 0.92
C THR A 616 -9.28 18.71 2.17
N LEU A 617 -9.44 17.95 3.26
CA LEU A 617 -8.95 18.32 4.60
C LEU A 617 -8.18 17.19 5.27
N ALA A 618 -7.19 17.54 6.11
CA ALA A 618 -6.49 16.60 6.98
C ALA A 618 -6.09 17.24 8.33
N ALA A 619 -6.03 16.43 9.39
CA ALA A 619 -5.45 16.86 10.65
C ALA A 619 -3.91 16.93 10.58
N GLY A 620 -3.34 18.05 11.03
CA GLY A 620 -1.89 18.29 11.11
C GLY A 620 -1.32 18.04 12.51
N ASP A 621 0.00 18.20 12.66
CA ASP A 621 0.64 18.05 13.98
C ASP A 621 0.46 19.30 14.83
N PHE A 622 -0.42 19.23 15.83
CA PHE A 622 -0.63 20.34 16.77
C PHE A 622 0.65 20.79 17.48
N LYS A 623 1.69 19.94 17.56
CA LYS A 623 2.98 20.29 18.17
C LYS A 623 3.74 21.37 17.40
N GLU A 624 3.40 21.61 16.13
CA GLU A 624 3.98 22.72 15.37
C GLU A 624 3.65 24.09 15.98
N LEU A 625 2.50 24.21 16.68
CA LEU A 625 2.12 25.44 17.39
C LEU A 625 3.10 25.80 18.51
N ILE A 626 3.84 24.82 19.03
CA ILE A 626 4.81 24.97 20.13
C ILE A 626 6.21 25.27 19.58
N GLN A 627 6.58 24.67 18.44
CA GLN A 627 7.93 24.79 17.86
C GLN A 627 8.21 26.16 17.21
N GLY A 628 7.17 26.93 16.88
CA GLY A 628 7.27 28.27 16.28
C GLY A 628 7.23 29.45 17.26
N GLY A 629 7.10 29.20 18.57
CA GLY A 629 7.17 30.23 19.62
C GLY A 629 8.62 30.60 19.91
N ASP A 630 8.88 31.89 20.16
CA ASP A 630 10.17 32.43 20.59
C ASP A 630 10.83 31.48 21.60
N GLN A 631 12.07 31.07 21.35
CA GLN A 631 12.86 30.21 22.25
C GLN A 631 13.28 30.97 23.51
N SER A 632 12.34 31.55 24.25
CA SER A 632 12.56 31.84 25.65
C SER A 632 12.43 30.52 26.40
N GLU A 633 13.58 29.96 26.75
CA GLU A 633 13.76 28.88 27.72
C GLU A 633 13.15 29.26 29.09
N GLU A 634 11.82 29.26 29.21
CA GLU A 634 11.15 29.26 30.50
C GLU A 634 10.20 28.06 30.54
N LYS A 635 10.76 26.98 31.08
CA LYS A 635 10.12 25.92 31.88
C LYS A 635 8.59 25.97 31.96
N GLU A 636 7.95 24.95 31.42
CA GLU A 636 6.67 24.46 31.95
C GLU A 636 6.84 23.01 32.39
N GLU A 637 7.34 22.83 33.61
CA GLU A 637 7.25 21.57 34.35
C GLU A 637 5.86 21.34 34.96
N ASP A 638 4.91 22.28 34.79
CA ASP A 638 3.59 22.27 35.45
C ASP A 638 2.36 22.35 34.50
N GLU A 639 2.52 22.50 33.17
CA GLU A 639 1.37 22.41 32.25
C GLU A 639 1.04 20.94 31.92
N LYS A 640 -0.25 20.59 32.01
CA LYS A 640 -0.72 19.28 31.55
C LYS A 640 -0.39 19.14 30.06
N PRO A 641 0.16 18.00 29.61
CA PRO A 641 0.43 17.80 28.20
C PRO A 641 -0.88 17.95 27.40
N ARG A 642 -0.89 18.87 26.41
CA ARG A 642 -2.00 19.04 25.47
C ARG A 642 -2.27 17.73 24.74
N GLU A 643 -3.54 17.35 24.66
CA GLU A 643 -3.98 16.17 23.92
C GLU A 643 -4.24 16.51 22.44
N GLU A 644 -4.31 15.49 21.59
CA GLU A 644 -4.66 15.66 20.18
C GLU A 644 -6.10 16.18 20.06
N PRO A 645 -6.35 17.37 19.49
CA PRO A 645 -7.70 17.92 19.39
C PRO A 645 -8.51 17.16 18.33
N ALA A 646 -9.79 16.88 18.61
CA ALA A 646 -10.75 16.47 17.60
C ALA A 646 -11.10 17.69 16.72
N LEU A 647 -10.36 17.85 15.62
CA LEU A 647 -10.46 19.04 14.77
C LEU A 647 -11.82 19.15 14.10
N ASP A 648 -12.32 20.38 14.05
CA ASP A 648 -13.51 20.75 13.31
C ASP A 648 -13.43 22.26 12.97
N ALA A 649 -14.17 22.69 11.98
CA ALA A 649 -14.23 24.08 11.55
C ALA A 649 -15.55 24.37 10.83
N SER A 650 -15.87 25.66 10.70
CA SER A 650 -17.01 26.12 9.93
C SER A 650 -16.59 26.68 8.58
N ILE A 651 -17.35 26.35 7.54
CA ILE A 651 -17.27 27.00 6.24
C ILE A 651 -18.36 28.06 6.18
N VAL A 652 -18.00 29.28 5.78
CA VAL A 652 -18.92 30.38 5.56
C VAL A 652 -18.81 30.85 4.12
N LEU A 653 -19.90 30.76 3.38
CA LEU A 653 -20.02 31.26 2.02
C LEU A 653 -20.73 32.61 2.05
N THR A 654 -20.17 33.64 1.42
CA THR A 654 -20.76 34.98 1.35
C THR A 654 -21.00 35.38 -0.10
N ASP A 655 -22.19 35.88 -0.41
CA ASP A 655 -22.53 36.40 -1.74
C ASP A 655 -22.11 37.88 -1.93
N LYS A 656 -22.29 38.40 -3.15
CA LYS A 656 -21.98 39.81 -3.49
C LYS A 656 -22.89 40.83 -2.78
N SER A 657 -24.04 40.40 -2.26
CA SER A 657 -24.97 41.22 -1.47
C SER A 657 -24.61 41.25 0.01
N GLY A 658 -23.67 40.41 0.45
CA GLY A 658 -23.21 40.30 1.83
C GLY A 658 -24.01 39.29 2.67
N ASN A 659 -24.92 38.52 2.07
CA ASN A 659 -25.58 37.44 2.79
C ASN A 659 -24.58 36.29 2.97
N ALA A 660 -24.52 35.74 4.18
CA ALA A 660 -23.60 34.67 4.53
C ALA A 660 -24.35 33.44 5.02
N ALA A 661 -24.00 32.28 4.48
CA ALA A 661 -24.48 30.97 4.93
C ALA A 661 -23.33 30.19 5.58
N ARG A 662 -23.59 29.54 6.71
CA ARG A 662 -22.59 28.82 7.49
C ARG A 662 -22.94 27.34 7.62
N LEU A 663 -21.93 26.49 7.50
CA LEU A 663 -22.03 25.05 7.75
C LEU A 663 -20.81 24.56 8.54
N THR A 664 -21.02 23.80 9.61
CA THR A 664 -19.93 23.13 10.34
C THR A 664 -19.59 21.81 9.63
N ILE A 665 -18.30 21.50 9.47
CA ILE A 665 -17.84 20.32 8.71
C ILE A 665 -18.37 19.02 9.32
N SER A 666 -18.34 18.91 10.65
CA SER A 666 -18.84 17.75 11.39
C SER A 666 -20.33 17.45 11.21
N GLU A 667 -21.15 18.42 10.76
CA GLU A 667 -22.57 18.17 10.41
C GLU A 667 -22.70 17.21 9.21
N VAL A 668 -21.66 17.12 8.37
CA VAL A 668 -21.60 16.21 7.22
C VAL A 668 -20.73 14.99 7.54
N LYS A 669 -19.53 15.23 8.05
CA LYS A 669 -18.54 14.21 8.37
C LYS A 669 -17.47 14.77 9.31
N GLN A 670 -17.08 14.00 10.32
CA GLN A 670 -15.97 14.35 11.21
C GLN A 670 -14.62 14.29 10.49
N ILE A 671 -13.73 15.22 10.81
CA ILE A 671 -12.33 15.17 10.33
C ILE A 671 -11.61 14.05 11.06
N ALA A 672 -10.99 13.13 10.32
CA ALA A 672 -10.28 12.02 10.92
C ALA A 672 -9.07 12.51 11.75
N PRO A 673 -8.80 11.90 12.91
CA PRO A 673 -7.57 12.16 13.66
C PRO A 673 -6.36 11.65 12.87
N ARG A 674 -5.15 12.08 13.27
CA ARG A 674 -3.92 11.57 12.68
C ARG A 674 -3.79 10.06 12.88
N LEU A 675 -3.78 9.32 11.77
CA LEU A 675 -3.67 7.87 11.76
C LEU A 675 -2.20 7.45 11.86
N LYS A 676 -1.74 7.21 13.09
CA LYS A 676 -0.37 6.77 13.38
C LYS A 676 -0.20 5.26 13.24
N THR A 677 1.01 4.83 12.90
CA THR A 677 1.37 3.44 12.65
C THR A 677 2.70 3.06 13.31
N ARG A 678 2.82 1.78 13.67
CA ARG A 678 4.02 1.17 14.28
C ARG A 678 4.32 -0.12 13.52
N PHE A 679 5.26 -0.07 12.56
CA PHE A 679 5.50 -1.17 11.62
C PHE A 679 6.37 -2.28 12.17
N THR A 680 7.28 -1.95 13.10
CA THR A 680 8.19 -2.92 13.70
C THR A 680 7.98 -3.03 15.20
N LYS A 681 8.39 -4.16 15.78
CA LYS A 681 8.32 -4.41 17.23
C LYS A 681 9.20 -3.46 18.05
N LEU A 682 10.14 -2.77 17.40
CA LEU A 682 11.09 -1.86 18.01
C LEU A 682 10.96 -0.49 17.34
N ALA A 683 10.39 0.49 18.04
CA ALA A 683 10.15 1.82 17.49
C ALA A 683 11.38 2.49 16.84
N SER A 684 12.59 2.15 17.29
CA SER A 684 13.85 2.64 16.73
C SER A 684 14.15 2.16 15.30
N LEU A 685 13.49 1.09 14.84
CA LEU A 685 13.70 0.55 13.49
C LEU A 685 12.79 1.18 12.45
N ASP A 686 11.60 1.68 12.84
CA ASP A 686 10.60 2.20 11.89
C ASP A 686 11.18 3.27 10.98
N LYS A 687 11.91 4.23 11.52
CA LYS A 687 12.51 5.33 10.74
C LYS A 687 13.49 4.85 9.67
N GLU A 688 14.28 3.81 9.98
CA GLU A 688 15.29 3.27 9.05
C GLU A 688 14.66 2.29 8.05
N MET A 689 13.66 1.51 8.49
CA MET A 689 13.08 0.44 7.69
C MET A 689 11.91 0.89 6.81
N ILE A 690 11.12 1.87 7.27
CA ILE A 690 9.83 2.23 6.65
C ILE A 690 9.71 3.75 6.46
N GLY A 691 9.87 4.54 7.53
CA GLY A 691 9.75 6.00 7.46
C GLY A 691 9.06 6.60 8.67
N ALA A 692 8.28 7.65 8.45
CA ALA A 692 7.56 8.36 9.51
C ALA A 692 6.45 7.49 10.16
N GLU A 693 6.11 7.79 11.42
CA GLU A 693 5.03 7.09 12.14
C GLU A 693 3.63 7.45 11.62
N TRP A 694 3.51 8.42 10.73
CA TRP A 694 2.27 8.81 10.06
C TRP A 694 2.62 9.57 8.79
N GLU A 695 1.63 9.75 7.92
CA GLU A 695 1.70 10.59 6.73
C GLU A 695 0.38 11.34 6.60
N VAL A 696 0.40 12.53 6.01
CA VAL A 696 -0.83 13.28 5.73
C VAL A 696 -1.56 12.57 4.61
N GLN A 697 -2.73 12.00 4.91
CA GLN A 697 -3.67 11.49 3.92
C GLN A 697 -4.97 12.28 4.09
N PRO A 698 -5.20 13.30 3.26
CA PRO A 698 -6.40 14.11 3.35
C PRO A 698 -7.66 13.31 3.02
N GLU A 699 -8.81 13.94 3.17
CA GLU A 699 -10.11 13.39 2.82
C GLU A 699 -10.94 14.47 2.14
N THR A 700 -11.66 14.11 1.08
CA THR A 700 -12.54 15.06 0.38
C THR A 700 -13.92 15.09 1.04
N PHE A 701 -14.31 16.25 1.52
CA PHE A 701 -15.61 16.52 2.12
C PHE A 701 -16.55 17.11 1.08
N HIS A 702 -17.69 16.45 0.86
CA HIS A 702 -18.77 16.89 -0.03
C HIS A 702 -19.84 17.59 0.82
N LEU A 703 -19.78 18.92 0.89
CA LEU A 703 -20.67 19.77 1.68
C LEU A 703 -21.88 20.21 0.83
N PRO A 704 -23.09 19.67 1.06
CA PRO A 704 -24.24 19.94 0.19
C PRO A 704 -24.63 21.42 0.21
N LEU A 705 -24.76 22.04 -0.97
CA LEU A 705 -25.13 23.45 -1.08
C LEU A 705 -26.53 23.75 -0.54
N THR A 706 -27.41 22.75 -0.59
CA THR A 706 -28.74 22.81 0.01
C THR A 706 -28.70 23.05 1.52
N ASN A 707 -27.69 22.55 2.23
CA ASN A 707 -27.54 22.81 3.67
C ASN A 707 -27.19 24.28 3.95
N PHE A 708 -26.37 24.91 3.10
CA PHE A 708 -26.10 26.35 3.19
C PHE A 708 -27.37 27.18 2.92
N GLN A 709 -28.15 26.81 1.90
CA GLN A 709 -29.42 27.50 1.59
C GLN A 709 -30.45 27.37 2.73
N VAL A 710 -30.53 26.22 3.38
CA VAL A 710 -31.40 26.01 4.55
C VAL A 710 -30.95 26.86 5.73
N ASN A 711 -29.63 27.00 5.94
CA ASN A 711 -29.06 27.84 6.98
C ASN A 711 -29.36 29.33 6.76
N ASN A 712 -29.27 29.81 5.51
CA ASN A 712 -29.65 31.16 5.14
C ASN A 712 -30.34 31.21 3.76
N PRO A 713 -31.68 31.32 3.71
CA PRO A 713 -32.43 31.36 2.45
C PRO A 713 -32.14 32.57 1.56
N ASP A 714 -31.59 33.66 2.10
CA ASP A 714 -31.27 34.88 1.36
C ASP A 714 -29.90 34.81 0.66
N PHE A 715 -29.07 33.81 0.97
CA PHE A 715 -27.79 33.58 0.31
C PHE A 715 -27.99 33.07 -1.13
N ASP A 716 -27.29 33.68 -2.09
CA ASP A 716 -27.26 33.23 -3.49
C ASP A 716 -25.87 32.74 -3.90
N ILE A 717 -25.73 31.42 -4.06
CA ILE A 717 -24.48 30.78 -4.49
C ILE A 717 -24.00 31.23 -5.87
N ASN A 718 -24.90 31.65 -6.77
CA ASN A 718 -24.52 32.15 -8.10
C ASN A 718 -23.82 33.52 -8.02
N GLN A 719 -23.96 34.20 -6.89
CA GLN A 719 -23.29 35.46 -6.58
C GLN A 719 -22.18 35.25 -5.55
N LEU A 720 -21.59 34.06 -5.45
CA LEU A 720 -20.50 33.78 -4.51
C LEU A 720 -19.37 34.82 -4.66
N ARG A 721 -19.03 35.45 -3.54
CA ARG A 721 -17.98 36.46 -3.44
C ARG A 721 -16.83 36.02 -2.55
N LYS A 722 -17.11 35.28 -1.49
CA LYS A 722 -16.10 34.91 -0.49
C LYS A 722 -16.36 33.53 0.08
N ILE A 723 -15.29 32.76 0.20
CA ILE A 723 -15.24 31.48 0.92
C ILE A 723 -14.38 31.72 2.16
N THR A 724 -14.96 31.51 3.34
CA THR A 724 -14.26 31.69 4.62
C THR A 724 -14.20 30.37 5.35
N LEU A 725 -12.99 29.91 5.67
CA LEU A 725 -12.76 28.87 6.65
C LEU A 725 -12.58 29.54 8.02
N LEU A 726 -13.51 29.25 8.94
CA LEU A 726 -13.58 29.82 10.28
C LEU A 726 -13.19 28.74 11.30
N LEU A 727 -12.11 28.99 12.05
CA LEU A 727 -11.50 28.04 12.97
C LEU A 727 -12.08 28.21 14.37
N ASP A 728 -13.34 27.83 14.55
CA ASP A 728 -14.14 28.21 15.74
C ASP A 728 -14.74 27.04 16.52
N GLN A 729 -14.36 25.80 16.20
CA GLN A 729 -14.86 24.62 16.91
C GLN A 729 -13.88 24.09 17.97
N THR A 730 -12.57 24.35 17.83
CA THR A 730 -11.56 23.88 18.80
C THR A 730 -10.69 25.02 19.34
N PRO A 731 -10.21 24.94 20.61
CA PRO A 731 -9.32 25.95 21.19
C PRO A 731 -7.98 26.10 20.45
N TYR A 732 -7.46 25.01 19.89
CA TYR A 732 -6.23 25.00 19.10
C TYR A 732 -6.28 23.87 18.07
N GLY A 733 -5.44 23.98 17.04
CA GLY A 733 -5.35 22.97 16.00
C GLY A 733 -4.38 23.34 14.89
N VAL A 734 -4.02 22.32 14.10
CA VAL A 734 -3.35 22.49 12.81
C VAL A 734 -4.17 21.71 11.79
N LEU A 735 -4.66 22.40 10.77
CA LEU A 735 -5.51 21.86 9.71
C LEU A 735 -4.81 22.06 8.37
N LEU A 736 -4.76 20.99 7.58
CA LEU A 736 -4.28 21.03 6.21
C LEU A 736 -5.47 21.07 5.25
N ILE A 737 -5.40 21.93 4.24
CA ILE A 737 -6.40 22.07 3.19
C ILE A 737 -5.72 21.93 1.83
N ASP A 738 -6.30 21.14 0.95
CA ASP A 738 -5.87 20.94 -0.44
C ASP A 738 -7.00 21.44 -1.35
N ASP A 739 -7.41 20.70 -2.38
CA ASP A 739 -8.50 21.03 -3.29
C ASP A 739 -9.75 21.66 -2.64
N ILE A 740 -10.14 22.84 -3.13
CA ILE A 740 -11.43 23.50 -2.92
C ILE A 740 -12.13 23.65 -4.27
N GLY A 741 -13.39 23.21 -4.36
CA GLY A 741 -14.14 23.22 -5.61
C GLY A 741 -15.65 23.15 -5.42
N PHE A 742 -16.37 23.06 -6.54
CA PHE A 742 -17.83 22.91 -6.55
C PHE A 742 -18.25 21.94 -7.65
N ASP A 743 -19.36 21.25 -7.41
CA ASP A 743 -20.11 20.60 -8.49
C ASP A 743 -20.72 21.66 -9.40
N VAL A 744 -20.56 21.50 -10.72
CA VAL A 744 -21.02 22.44 -11.75
C VAL A 744 -21.97 21.78 -12.75
N MET A 745 -22.82 22.60 -13.36
CA MET A 745 -23.68 22.23 -14.47
C MET A 745 -22.88 22.31 -15.79
N HIS A 746 -22.86 21.21 -16.54
CA HIS A 746 -22.30 21.14 -17.89
C HIS A 746 -23.37 21.18 -18.99
#